data_AF-U5D182-F1
#
_entry.id   AF-U5D182-F1
#
_cell.length_a   1.000
_cell.length_b   1.000
_cell.length_c   1.000
_cell.angle_alpha   90.00
_cell.angle_beta   90.00
_cell.angle_gamma   90.00
#
_symmetry.space_group_name_H-M   'P 1'
#
loop_
_entity.id
_entity.type
_entity.pdbx_description
1 polymer ?
#
loop_
_entity_poly.entity_id
_entity_poly.type
_entity_poly.pdbx_seq_one_letter_code
_entity_poly.pdbx_strand_id
1 'polypeptide(L)'
;MFSDCLAFPSPANPKFHHFTNYNNHKPNTLSTKPLIISSSCCCCYTHKEHRKRSNEEGEGEGDASRVNPALVVTRTQNARSMATVLRLSPSPPILEPSFSNSNSNSNRDDERERLLSLPPPPTFPGSVSSQRARSTTPCDGNGDLASISLSEGAETSQNNDSNMSSMVMLSQALEIRREATSQLLKEAMKAAKFSITYSENLTSHMAGFVDHILIEAASMKNCSPSNSPFSARVKSCLNNSGVVPLIRWLKHNSLTYPQIGKIISLSAGNLETLKTLVEWLKSIYVRGRSIGVVLAKEEVILNRNTNELDDIIHYLETNGVRRDWTGFVISRCPKILSFTMEELKSRVNFYLELGMDEKDFGTMVFDYPKALGFFSLEEMNSKVNYLKEFGLGMEDVGRLLAFKPQLMGCGIEERWKPLVKYFYYLGICRDGMKRILTMKPMIFCVDLESTIAPKVQFLQDIGVREDAIGSALVKFPPLLTYSLYKKIRPVVIFLITKAGVPRKDIGKVIGLEPQLLGCSIAGKLDVNVKYFLSLGIPFQSLGEMIVDFPMLLRYNLDVLRPKYRYLRRIMVRALRDLIEFPRFFSYSLENRIIPRHKILVENRINFKLRYMLVSPDSEFNKRVEAALDRRRRFESGSMSHTNHNSISSKEVTVSDSPEMITCSSE
;
A
#
# COMPACT_ATOMS: atom_id res chain seq x y z
N MET A 1 -16.37 -21.78 33.41
CA MET A 1 -16.28 -22.46 32.09
C MET A 1 -15.32 -21.68 31.19
N PHE A 2 -14.90 -22.24 30.06
CA PHE A 2 -13.78 -21.76 29.22
C PHE A 2 -12.39 -21.86 29.87
N SER A 3 -11.99 -23.10 30.16
CA SER A 3 -10.68 -23.56 29.66
C SER A 3 -10.86 -24.08 28.21
N ASP A 4 -9.75 -24.43 27.55
CA ASP A 4 -9.66 -24.99 26.19
C ASP A 4 -9.82 -24.02 25.01
N CYS A 5 -8.70 -23.42 24.59
CA CYS A 5 -8.48 -22.98 23.20
C CYS A 5 -7.00 -22.85 22.78
N LEU A 6 -6.08 -23.65 23.38
CA LEU A 6 -4.64 -23.69 23.02
C LEU A 6 -4.05 -25.11 23.11
N ALA A 7 -4.69 -26.08 22.46
CA ALA A 7 -4.11 -27.40 22.24
C ALA A 7 -3.19 -27.38 21.00
N PHE A 8 -1.95 -27.87 21.15
CA PHE A 8 -1.02 -28.14 20.03
C PHE A 8 -0.67 -29.64 20.02
N PRO A 9 -0.59 -30.28 18.84
CA PRO A 9 -0.22 -31.70 18.75
C PRO A 9 1.26 -31.93 19.08
N SER A 10 1.55 -33.03 19.76
CA SER A 10 2.92 -33.46 20.06
C SER A 10 3.57 -34.13 18.83
N PRO A 11 4.83 -33.82 18.48
CA PRO A 11 5.53 -34.48 17.38
C PRO A 11 6.03 -35.88 17.78
N ALA A 12 5.85 -36.86 16.89
CA ALA A 12 6.39 -38.20 17.06
C ALA A 12 7.91 -38.26 16.83
N ASN A 13 8.54 -39.24 17.46
CA ASN A 13 9.98 -39.50 17.42
C ASN A 13 10.38 -40.29 16.16
N PRO A 14 11.49 -39.95 15.49
CA PRO A 14 12.31 -41.02 14.89
C PRO A 14 13.82 -40.88 15.13
N LYS A 15 14.35 -41.90 15.83
CA LYS A 15 15.64 -42.61 15.66
C LYS A 15 16.82 -41.89 14.99
N PHE A 16 17.94 -41.89 15.71
CA PHE A 16 19.30 -41.68 15.18
C PHE A 16 19.68 -42.68 14.09
N HIS A 17 20.55 -42.27 13.17
CA HIS A 17 21.57 -43.13 12.56
C HIS A 17 22.89 -42.36 12.46
N HIS A 18 23.99 -42.98 12.91
CA HIS A 18 25.35 -42.50 12.64
C HIS A 18 25.79 -42.88 11.22
N PHE A 19 26.62 -42.05 10.59
CA PHE A 19 27.79 -42.49 9.84
C PHE A 19 28.89 -41.42 9.85
N THR A 20 30.11 -41.79 9.46
CA THR A 20 31.36 -41.10 9.82
C THR A 20 32.12 -40.51 8.62
N ASN A 21 32.96 -39.49 8.89
CA ASN A 21 34.22 -39.08 8.22
C ASN A 21 34.50 -39.50 6.76
N TYR A 22 35.07 -38.58 5.96
CA TYR A 22 36.51 -38.64 5.61
C TYR A 22 37.08 -37.33 4.99
N ASN A 23 38.29 -36.98 5.44
CA ASN A 23 39.37 -36.14 4.87
C ASN A 23 39.18 -34.84 4.05
N ASN A 24 39.91 -33.81 4.53
CA ASN A 24 40.84 -32.91 3.82
C ASN A 24 40.45 -32.20 2.50
N HIS A 25 40.47 -30.86 2.52
CA HIS A 25 41.58 -30.11 1.92
C HIS A 25 41.68 -28.64 2.40
N LYS A 26 42.92 -28.19 2.64
CA LYS A 26 43.39 -26.79 2.48
C LYS A 26 44.22 -26.74 1.18
N PRO A 27 44.61 -25.57 0.63
CA PRO A 27 44.47 -24.20 1.15
C PRO A 27 43.84 -23.17 0.16
N ASN A 28 43.47 -21.98 0.66
CA ASN A 28 44.15 -20.71 0.33
C ASN A 28 43.49 -19.47 0.96
N THR A 29 44.29 -18.40 1.11
CA THR A 29 43.88 -17.11 1.68
C THR A 29 43.42 -16.13 0.62
N LEU A 30 42.25 -15.53 0.78
CA LEU A 30 41.87 -14.31 0.07
C LEU A 30 41.02 -13.41 0.98
N SER A 31 41.48 -12.18 1.20
CA SER A 31 40.88 -11.24 2.14
C SER A 31 39.65 -10.56 1.54
N THR A 32 38.46 -10.84 2.09
CA THR A 32 37.22 -10.14 1.74
C THR A 32 36.60 -9.48 2.96
N LYS A 33 36.52 -8.14 2.92
CA LYS A 33 35.94 -7.32 4.00
C LYS A 33 34.41 -7.45 3.99
N PRO A 34 33.74 -7.77 5.12
CA PRO A 34 32.28 -7.74 5.17
C PRO A 34 31.77 -6.28 5.13
N LEU A 35 30.87 -5.98 4.19
CA LEU A 35 30.24 -4.68 4.06
C LEU A 35 29.28 -4.40 5.22
N ILE A 36 29.62 -3.42 6.06
CA ILE A 36 28.76 -2.94 7.16
C ILE A 36 27.64 -2.07 6.57
N ILE A 37 26.45 -2.63 6.41
CA ILE A 37 25.25 -1.87 6.04
C ILE A 37 24.71 -1.16 7.28
N SER A 38 24.94 0.15 7.38
CA SER A 38 24.49 0.99 8.49
C SER A 38 23.00 1.36 8.36
N SER A 39 22.16 0.77 9.21
CA SER A 39 20.74 1.15 9.32
C SER A 39 20.57 2.39 10.20
N SER A 40 20.48 3.56 9.57
CA SER A 40 20.33 4.86 10.23
C SER A 40 18.96 5.06 10.88
N CYS A 41 18.74 4.43 12.04
CA CYS A 41 17.54 4.60 12.86
C CYS A 41 17.53 5.97 13.58
N CYS A 42 17.27 7.05 12.83
CA CYS A 42 17.23 8.40 13.36
C CYS A 42 15.94 8.64 14.17
N CYS A 43 16.04 8.57 15.51
CA CYS A 43 14.96 8.83 16.45
C CYS A 43 15.52 9.34 17.80
N CYS A 44 16.27 10.45 17.75
CA CYS A 44 16.72 11.18 18.93
C CYS A 44 15.99 12.53 19.00
N TYR A 45 14.89 12.60 19.76
CA TYR A 45 14.35 13.88 20.21
C TYR A 45 15.23 14.41 21.34
N THR A 46 15.90 15.53 21.12
CA THR A 46 16.53 16.34 22.17
C THR A 46 15.76 17.65 22.32
N HIS A 47 15.55 18.10 23.57
CA HIS A 47 14.84 19.34 23.84
C HIS A 47 15.58 20.54 23.25
N LYS A 48 14.82 21.50 22.70
CA LYS A 48 15.30 22.88 22.54
C LYS A 48 15.16 23.59 23.89
N GLU A 49 16.24 24.18 24.39
CA GLU A 49 16.16 25.23 25.40
C GLU A 49 16.31 26.59 24.72
N HIS A 50 15.52 27.57 25.17
CA HIS A 50 15.66 28.95 24.72
C HIS A 50 16.79 29.66 25.47
N ARG A 51 17.59 30.46 24.78
CA ARG A 51 18.41 31.51 25.41
C ARG A 51 18.34 32.80 24.59
N LYS A 52 17.83 33.88 25.20
CA LYS A 52 17.87 35.24 24.67
C LYS A 52 19.20 35.91 25.02
N ARG A 53 19.74 36.68 24.08
CA ARG A 53 20.58 37.90 24.16
C ARG A 53 21.16 38.09 22.74
N SER A 54 21.03 39.17 21.99
CA SER A 54 20.90 40.64 22.19
C SER A 54 22.09 41.29 21.49
N ASN A 55 21.79 42.23 20.58
CA ASN A 55 22.59 43.22 19.85
C ASN A 55 24.13 43.23 20.04
N GLU A 56 24.86 43.40 18.94
CA GLU A 56 25.42 44.74 18.57
C GLU A 56 25.90 44.75 17.11
N GLU A 57 26.37 45.91 16.64
CA GLU A 57 26.59 46.27 15.23
C GLU A 57 28.07 46.11 14.78
N GLY A 58 28.34 46.19 13.47
CA GLY A 58 29.72 46.22 12.94
C GLY A 58 29.81 46.01 11.42
N GLU A 59 30.35 47.00 10.71
CA GLU A 59 30.62 46.97 9.26
C GLU A 59 32.02 46.40 8.95
N GLY A 60 32.28 46.05 7.68
CA GLY A 60 33.64 45.69 7.23
C GLY A 60 33.70 45.02 5.86
N GLU A 61 34.34 45.68 4.88
CA GLU A 61 34.66 45.14 3.55
C GLU A 61 35.92 44.25 3.57
N GLY A 62 36.09 43.37 2.58
CA GLY A 62 37.32 42.56 2.41
C GLY A 62 37.29 41.66 1.17
N ASP A 63 38.36 41.69 0.37
CA ASP A 63 38.38 41.20 -1.02
C ASP A 63 39.17 39.88 -1.26
N ALA A 64 38.97 39.31 -2.45
CA ALA A 64 39.88 38.49 -3.25
C ALA A 64 40.33 37.07 -2.79
N SER A 65 39.62 36.09 -3.35
CA SER A 65 40.20 34.97 -4.14
C SER A 65 40.87 33.76 -3.45
N ARG A 66 40.38 32.55 -3.80
CA ARG A 66 41.05 31.63 -4.75
C ARG A 66 40.14 30.46 -5.16
N VAL A 67 40.58 29.67 -6.14
CA VAL A 67 39.76 28.79 -7.00
C VAL A 67 40.10 27.30 -6.81
N ASN A 68 39.27 26.42 -7.37
CA ASN A 68 39.48 24.99 -7.73
C ASN A 68 39.02 23.90 -6.70
N PRO A 69 38.63 22.67 -7.15
CA PRO A 69 37.21 22.49 -7.54
C PRO A 69 36.55 21.17 -7.06
N ALA A 70 35.23 21.09 -7.32
CA ALA A 70 34.40 19.90 -7.55
C ALA A 70 34.78 18.53 -6.94
N LEU A 71 33.96 18.05 -6.00
CA LEU A 71 33.78 16.61 -5.76
C LEU A 71 32.28 16.24 -5.72
N VAL A 72 31.73 15.83 -6.86
CA VAL A 72 30.31 15.45 -6.98
C VAL A 72 30.09 14.04 -6.42
N VAL A 73 29.64 13.95 -5.16
CA VAL A 73 29.25 12.67 -4.55
C VAL A 73 27.84 12.30 -4.99
N THR A 74 27.74 11.39 -5.98
CA THR A 74 26.48 10.85 -6.48
C THR A 74 25.77 10.01 -5.41
N ARG A 75 24.62 10.49 -4.94
CA ARG A 75 23.88 9.87 -3.83
C ARG A 75 23.03 8.70 -4.33
N THR A 76 23.56 7.48 -4.23
CA THR A 76 22.89 6.24 -4.64
C THR A 76 21.58 6.00 -3.87
N GLN A 77 20.45 5.97 -4.59
CA GLN A 77 19.14 5.71 -4.00
C GLN A 77 18.83 4.20 -3.96
N ASN A 78 18.65 3.64 -2.77
CA ASN A 78 18.28 2.24 -2.56
C ASN A 78 16.79 1.96 -2.83
N ALA A 79 16.40 1.97 -4.10
CA ALA A 79 15.02 1.73 -4.56
C ALA A 79 14.56 0.26 -4.48
N ARG A 80 14.70 -0.41 -3.32
CA ARG A 80 14.23 -1.79 -3.08
C ARG A 80 13.71 -2.03 -1.65
N SER A 81 12.46 -1.62 -1.35
CA SER A 81 11.66 -2.15 -0.22
C SER A 81 10.15 -1.81 -0.26
N MET A 82 9.52 -1.72 -1.44
CA MET A 82 8.05 -1.42 -1.57
C MET A 82 7.26 -2.38 -2.48
N ALA A 83 7.91 -3.34 -3.15
CA ALA A 83 7.26 -4.15 -4.21
C ALA A 83 6.43 -5.37 -3.72
N THR A 84 6.56 -5.78 -2.45
CA THR A 84 6.18 -7.13 -1.99
C THR A 84 4.89 -7.20 -1.17
N VAL A 85 4.00 -6.18 -1.24
CA VAL A 85 2.78 -6.10 -0.41
C VAL A 85 1.48 -5.91 -1.24
N LEU A 86 1.56 -5.83 -2.58
CA LEU A 86 0.39 -5.71 -3.48
C LEU A 86 0.28 -6.84 -4.52
N ARG A 87 0.74 -8.05 -4.15
CA ARG A 87 0.34 -9.31 -4.80
C ARG A 87 0.21 -10.40 -3.74
N LEU A 88 -1.01 -10.61 -3.23
CA LEU A 88 -1.53 -11.86 -2.65
C LEU A 88 -2.99 -11.63 -2.18
N SER A 89 -3.91 -11.56 -3.14
CA SER A 89 -5.33 -11.79 -2.89
C SER A 89 -5.66 -13.16 -3.49
N PRO A 90 -5.94 -14.20 -2.69
CA PRO A 90 -6.56 -15.41 -3.23
C PRO A 90 -7.99 -15.06 -3.69
N SER A 91 -8.46 -15.73 -4.75
CA SER A 91 -9.87 -15.68 -5.13
C SER A 91 -10.75 -16.31 -4.03
N PRO A 92 -11.98 -15.80 -3.80
CA PRO A 92 -12.93 -16.48 -2.94
C PRO A 92 -13.36 -17.81 -3.59
N PRO A 93 -13.66 -18.86 -2.79
CA PRO A 93 -14.32 -20.04 -3.30
C PRO A 93 -15.75 -19.71 -3.73
N ILE A 94 -16.21 -20.31 -4.82
CA ILE A 94 -17.62 -20.27 -5.23
C ILE A 94 -18.38 -21.24 -4.32
N LEU A 95 -19.43 -20.75 -3.67
CA LEU A 95 -20.40 -21.57 -2.93
C LEU A 95 -21.63 -21.76 -3.81
N GLU A 96 -21.91 -23.01 -4.18
CA GLU A 96 -23.17 -23.39 -4.82
C GLU A 96 -24.30 -23.47 -3.76
N PRO A 97 -25.56 -23.17 -4.12
CA PRO A 97 -26.69 -23.28 -3.21
C PRO A 97 -27.08 -24.74 -3.00
N SER A 98 -26.68 -25.33 -1.87
CA SER A 98 -27.11 -26.67 -1.47
C SER A 98 -28.57 -26.68 -1.01
N PHE A 99 -29.47 -27.11 -1.88
CA PHE A 99 -30.83 -27.48 -1.47
C PHE A 99 -30.78 -28.74 -0.58
N SER A 100 -31.44 -28.67 0.58
CA SER A 100 -31.60 -29.79 1.50
C SER A 100 -32.52 -30.85 0.91
N ASN A 101 -32.03 -32.07 0.74
CA ASN A 101 -32.85 -33.23 0.40
C ASN A 101 -32.79 -34.24 1.56
N SER A 102 -33.96 -34.70 2.03
CA SER A 102 -34.08 -35.62 3.16
C SER A 102 -34.64 -36.98 2.70
N ASN A 103 -34.24 -38.04 3.40
CA ASN A 103 -34.44 -39.42 2.95
C ASN A 103 -35.91 -39.83 2.83
N SER A 104 -36.23 -40.55 1.75
CA SER A 104 -37.11 -41.73 1.78
C SER A 104 -36.47 -42.85 0.94
N ASN A 105 -36.93 -44.09 1.12
CA ASN A 105 -36.17 -45.30 0.80
C ASN A 105 -36.99 -46.29 -0.06
N SER A 106 -36.38 -47.38 -0.51
CA SER A 106 -37.00 -48.53 -1.24
C SER A 106 -37.40 -48.25 -2.71
N ASN A 107 -37.36 -49.18 -3.67
CA ASN A 107 -36.92 -50.60 -3.71
C ASN A 107 -35.99 -50.83 -4.94
N ARG A 108 -35.00 -51.73 -4.87
CA ARG A 108 -35.00 -53.08 -5.51
C ARG A 108 -35.72 -53.14 -6.86
N ASP A 109 -35.04 -53.36 -7.97
CA ASP A 109 -34.37 -54.62 -8.38
C ASP A 109 -35.34 -55.81 -8.41
N ASP A 110 -35.78 -56.17 -9.62
CA ASP A 110 -36.17 -57.54 -9.95
C ASP A 110 -35.66 -57.92 -11.36
N GLU A 111 -35.10 -59.13 -11.40
CA GLU A 111 -34.83 -60.04 -12.52
C GLU A 111 -34.33 -59.51 -13.89
N ARG A 112 -33.03 -59.80 -14.13
CA ARG A 112 -32.54 -60.18 -15.47
C ARG A 112 -33.16 -61.53 -15.88
N GLU A 113 -33.84 -61.58 -17.02
CA GLU A 113 -33.94 -62.83 -17.79
C GLU A 113 -33.85 -62.60 -19.31
N ARG A 114 -33.29 -63.60 -20.01
CA ARG A 114 -33.41 -63.89 -21.46
C ARG A 114 -32.89 -62.82 -22.44
N LEU A 115 -31.59 -62.90 -22.71
CA LEU A 115 -31.08 -62.80 -24.08
C LEU A 115 -31.65 -63.98 -24.92
N LEU A 116 -32.03 -63.74 -26.19
CA LEU A 116 -31.83 -64.60 -27.39
C LEU A 116 -32.94 -64.46 -28.46
N SER A 117 -32.64 -63.73 -29.55
CA SER A 117 -33.10 -64.04 -30.92
C SER A 117 -32.23 -63.28 -31.95
N LEU A 118 -31.99 -63.86 -33.13
CA LEU A 118 -31.02 -63.39 -34.13
C LEU A 118 -31.68 -62.88 -35.44
N PRO A 119 -30.99 -62.06 -36.27
CA PRO A 119 -31.45 -61.52 -37.57
C PRO A 119 -31.18 -62.49 -38.76
N PRO A 120 -31.39 -62.16 -40.07
CA PRO A 120 -31.95 -60.95 -40.74
C PRO A 120 -33.34 -61.28 -41.40
N PRO A 121 -33.72 -61.14 -42.73
CA PRO A 121 -33.08 -60.66 -43.99
C PRO A 121 -33.71 -59.35 -44.60
N PRO A 122 -33.30 -58.87 -45.80
CA PRO A 122 -33.72 -57.56 -46.36
C PRO A 122 -34.45 -57.58 -47.73
N THR A 123 -35.12 -56.47 -48.11
CA THR A 123 -35.44 -56.15 -49.54
C THR A 123 -35.66 -54.65 -49.85
N PHE A 124 -34.96 -54.15 -50.89
CA PHE A 124 -35.38 -53.07 -51.81
C PHE A 124 -36.17 -53.70 -52.98
N PRO A 125 -37.02 -52.98 -53.75
CA PRO A 125 -36.60 -52.21 -54.96
C PRO A 125 -37.38 -50.87 -55.11
N GLY A 126 -37.13 -49.91 -55.99
CA GLY A 126 -36.48 -49.73 -57.31
C GLY A 126 -37.14 -48.47 -57.93
N SER A 127 -36.68 -47.74 -58.95
CA SER A 127 -35.67 -47.88 -60.01
C SER A 127 -35.15 -46.45 -60.34
N VAL A 128 -33.86 -46.14 -60.53
CA VAL A 128 -32.96 -46.44 -61.67
C VAL A 128 -33.41 -45.78 -63.00
N SER A 129 -32.60 -45.09 -63.82
CA SER A 129 -31.26 -44.44 -63.70
C SER A 129 -30.89 -43.72 -65.02
N SER A 130 -30.09 -42.64 -64.98
CA SER A 130 -28.96 -42.32 -65.91
C SER A 130 -28.34 -40.96 -65.54
N GLN A 131 -27.05 -40.83 -65.19
CA GLN A 131 -25.79 -41.05 -65.94
C GLN A 131 -25.28 -39.86 -66.80
N ARG A 132 -24.37 -39.08 -66.17
CA ARG A 132 -22.96 -38.92 -66.60
C ARG A 132 -22.58 -38.03 -67.81
N ALA A 133 -22.51 -36.73 -67.51
CA ALA A 133 -21.30 -35.87 -67.64
C ALA A 133 -20.89 -35.19 -68.99
N ARG A 134 -20.12 -34.10 -68.78
CA ARG A 134 -19.22 -33.30 -69.66
C ARG A 134 -19.71 -31.93 -70.17
N SER A 135 -18.70 -31.06 -70.30
CA SER A 135 -18.57 -29.85 -71.16
C SER A 135 -19.24 -28.52 -70.76
N THR A 136 -18.37 -27.49 -70.72
CA THR A 136 -18.52 -26.10 -71.19
C THR A 136 -19.60 -25.16 -70.60
N THR A 137 -19.08 -24.14 -69.91
CA THR A 137 -19.42 -22.69 -69.92
C THR A 137 -20.18 -22.12 -71.14
N PRO A 138 -20.75 -20.89 -71.06
CA PRO A 138 -21.29 -20.16 -69.89
C PRO A 138 -22.67 -19.50 -70.19
N CYS A 139 -23.29 -18.83 -69.21
CA CYS A 139 -24.34 -17.82 -69.46
C CYS A 139 -24.43 -16.79 -68.31
N ASP A 140 -24.72 -15.53 -68.65
CA ASP A 140 -24.96 -14.42 -67.72
C ASP A 140 -26.39 -14.41 -67.15
N GLY A 141 -26.60 -13.58 -66.12
CA GLY A 141 -27.92 -13.37 -65.50
C GLY A 141 -27.97 -12.09 -64.69
N ASN A 142 -28.08 -10.94 -65.37
CA ASN A 142 -28.31 -9.65 -64.70
C ASN A 142 -29.67 -9.64 -64.00
N GLY A 143 -29.70 -9.09 -62.78
CA GLY A 143 -30.90 -8.86 -61.98
C GLY A 143 -30.91 -7.45 -61.43
N ASP A 144 -31.12 -6.46 -62.31
CA ASP A 144 -31.28 -5.07 -61.90
C ASP A 144 -32.57 -4.86 -61.08
N LEU A 145 -32.47 -4.09 -60.00
CA LEU A 145 -33.61 -3.59 -59.25
C LEU A 145 -33.52 -2.07 -59.14
N ALA A 146 -34.63 -1.42 -59.50
CA ALA A 146 -34.64 -0.04 -59.99
C ALA A 146 -34.33 1.02 -58.93
N SER A 147 -33.96 2.21 -59.43
CA SER A 147 -33.96 3.46 -58.66
C SER A 147 -35.39 3.90 -58.34
N ILE A 148 -35.67 4.15 -57.06
CA ILE A 148 -36.87 4.87 -56.63
C ILE A 148 -36.50 6.35 -56.52
N SER A 149 -37.08 7.17 -57.39
CA SER A 149 -37.05 8.64 -57.27
C SER A 149 -38.16 9.10 -56.34
N LEU A 150 -37.86 10.01 -55.42
CA LEU A 150 -38.88 10.65 -54.59
C LEU A 150 -39.50 11.85 -55.32
N SER A 151 -40.82 11.93 -55.32
CA SER A 151 -41.61 13.09 -55.75
C SER A 151 -42.70 13.35 -54.72
N GLU A 152 -42.81 14.58 -54.25
CA GLU A 152 -43.79 14.95 -53.22
C GLU A 152 -45.21 15.03 -53.79
N GLY A 153 -46.19 14.65 -52.95
CA GLY A 153 -47.62 14.72 -53.26
C GLY A 153 -48.42 14.20 -52.07
N ALA A 154 -49.34 15.00 -51.54
CA ALA A 154 -50.07 14.70 -50.31
C ALA A 154 -51.50 14.21 -50.60
N GLU A 155 -52.00 13.24 -49.81
CA GLU A 155 -53.10 13.40 -48.85
C GLU A 155 -53.72 12.06 -48.38
N THR A 156 -54.52 12.12 -47.31
CA THR A 156 -55.51 11.10 -46.85
C THR A 156 -55.05 9.65 -46.60
N SER A 157 -54.45 9.43 -45.43
CA SER A 157 -55.03 8.55 -44.40
C SER A 157 -55.65 7.17 -44.77
N GLN A 158 -54.92 6.29 -45.47
CA GLN A 158 -55.14 4.83 -45.39
C GLN A 158 -53.89 4.02 -45.83
N ASN A 159 -52.74 4.22 -45.16
CA ASN A 159 -51.45 3.67 -45.62
C ASN A 159 -50.47 3.24 -44.50
N ASN A 160 -50.96 2.84 -43.32
CA ASN A 160 -50.08 2.41 -42.22
C ASN A 160 -49.50 1.00 -42.45
N ASP A 161 -50.30 0.03 -42.90
CA ASP A 161 -49.85 -1.35 -43.09
C ASP A 161 -48.91 -1.50 -44.30
N SER A 162 -49.12 -0.72 -45.36
CA SER A 162 -48.25 -0.66 -46.54
C SER A 162 -46.88 -0.04 -46.22
N ASN A 163 -46.85 1.05 -45.43
CA ASN A 163 -45.61 1.63 -44.92
C ASN A 163 -44.91 0.69 -43.93
N MET A 164 -45.63 0.04 -43.02
CA MET A 164 -45.03 -0.91 -42.08
C MET A 164 -44.45 -2.13 -42.81
N SER A 165 -45.17 -2.70 -43.78
CA SER A 165 -44.67 -3.78 -44.65
C SER A 165 -43.41 -3.35 -45.41
N SER A 166 -43.41 -2.14 -46.00
CA SER A 166 -42.23 -1.58 -46.69
C SER A 166 -41.05 -1.36 -45.73
N MET A 167 -41.29 -0.88 -44.52
CA MET A 167 -40.29 -0.69 -43.48
C MET A 167 -39.70 -2.02 -42.98
N VAL A 168 -40.52 -3.07 -42.89
CA VAL A 168 -40.08 -4.44 -42.57
C VAL A 168 -39.25 -5.03 -43.70
N MET A 169 -39.62 -4.86 -44.97
CA MET A 169 -38.79 -5.29 -46.10
C MET A 169 -37.46 -4.54 -46.15
N LEU A 170 -37.47 -3.23 -45.88
CA LEU A 170 -36.25 -2.42 -45.81
C LEU A 170 -35.33 -2.85 -44.66
N SER A 171 -35.88 -3.17 -43.48
CA SER A 171 -35.07 -3.65 -42.34
C SER A 171 -34.48 -5.04 -42.58
N GLN A 172 -35.25 -5.97 -43.18
CA GLN A 172 -34.72 -7.26 -43.62
C GLN A 172 -33.62 -7.10 -44.69
N ALA A 173 -33.82 -6.23 -45.69
CA ALA A 173 -32.84 -5.97 -46.73
C ALA A 173 -31.55 -5.31 -46.19
N LEU A 174 -31.65 -4.48 -45.15
CA LEU A 174 -30.50 -3.93 -44.44
C LEU A 174 -29.77 -5.02 -43.65
N GLU A 175 -30.46 -5.84 -42.87
CA GLU A 175 -29.83 -6.87 -42.03
C GLU A 175 -29.16 -7.98 -42.88
N ILE A 176 -29.74 -8.35 -44.03
CA ILE A 176 -29.11 -9.22 -45.03
C ILE A 176 -27.80 -8.62 -45.55
N ARG A 177 -27.77 -7.32 -45.86
CA ARG A 177 -26.54 -6.64 -46.30
C ARG A 177 -25.53 -6.47 -45.16
N ARG A 178 -26.01 -6.32 -43.93
CA ARG A 178 -25.19 -6.23 -42.71
C ARG A 178 -24.45 -7.54 -42.44
N GLU A 179 -25.15 -8.68 -42.46
CA GLU A 179 -24.49 -9.99 -42.28
C GLU A 179 -23.60 -10.34 -43.48
N ALA A 180 -23.99 -9.98 -44.71
CA ALA A 180 -23.08 -10.10 -45.86
C ALA A 180 -21.79 -9.27 -45.66
N THR A 181 -21.89 -8.06 -45.12
CA THR A 181 -20.74 -7.18 -44.81
C THR A 181 -19.89 -7.77 -43.67
N SER A 182 -20.51 -8.28 -42.60
CA SER A 182 -19.86 -9.04 -41.53
C SER A 182 -19.12 -10.26 -42.07
N GLN A 183 -19.71 -11.02 -42.98
CA GLN A 183 -19.09 -12.21 -43.57
C GLN A 183 -17.88 -11.85 -44.46
N LEU A 184 -17.96 -10.74 -45.20
CA LEU A 184 -16.85 -10.21 -45.99
C LEU A 184 -15.69 -9.70 -45.10
N LEU A 185 -15.99 -9.12 -43.93
CA LEU A 185 -14.98 -8.80 -42.92
C LEU A 185 -14.35 -10.07 -42.32
N LYS A 186 -15.15 -11.09 -41.99
CA LYS A 186 -14.67 -12.41 -41.55
C LYS A 186 -13.75 -13.06 -42.60
N GLU A 187 -14.09 -12.98 -43.89
CA GLU A 187 -13.24 -13.42 -45.01
C GLU A 187 -11.90 -12.66 -45.05
N ALA A 188 -11.93 -11.32 -45.00
CA ALA A 188 -10.72 -10.49 -45.04
C ALA A 188 -9.78 -10.80 -43.85
N MET A 189 -10.33 -11.03 -42.66
CA MET A 189 -9.56 -11.51 -41.51
C MET A 189 -9.02 -12.94 -41.70
N LYS A 190 -9.78 -13.85 -42.32
CA LYS A 190 -9.35 -15.23 -42.58
C LYS A 190 -8.19 -15.27 -43.59
N ALA A 191 -8.25 -14.48 -44.66
CA ALA A 191 -7.14 -14.26 -45.59
C ALA A 191 -5.90 -13.66 -44.89
N ALA A 192 -6.12 -12.77 -43.92
CA ALA A 192 -5.09 -12.19 -43.06
C ALA A 192 -4.52 -13.13 -41.96
N LYS A 193 -4.84 -14.44 -42.01
CA LYS A 193 -4.38 -15.50 -41.10
C LYS A 193 -4.86 -15.36 -39.64
N PHE A 194 -6.02 -14.75 -39.40
CA PHE A 194 -6.71 -14.87 -38.11
C PHE A 194 -7.46 -16.21 -38.01
N SER A 195 -7.54 -16.77 -36.80
CA SER A 195 -8.33 -17.99 -36.56
C SER A 195 -9.83 -17.71 -36.66
N ILE A 196 -10.60 -18.68 -37.14
CA ILE A 196 -12.05 -18.59 -37.37
C ILE A 196 -12.77 -18.02 -36.13
N THR A 197 -12.56 -18.67 -34.98
CA THR A 197 -13.10 -18.27 -33.67
C THR A 197 -12.68 -16.87 -33.21
N TYR A 198 -11.52 -16.35 -33.63
CA TYR A 198 -11.09 -14.99 -33.31
C TYR A 198 -11.79 -13.96 -34.21
N SER A 199 -11.97 -14.27 -35.50
CA SER A 199 -12.68 -13.42 -36.44
C SER A 199 -14.17 -13.30 -36.07
N GLU A 200 -14.82 -14.40 -35.72
CA GLU A 200 -16.22 -14.43 -35.27
C GLU A 200 -16.42 -13.60 -34.00
N ASN A 201 -15.63 -13.87 -32.96
CA ASN A 201 -15.72 -13.15 -31.68
C ASN A 201 -15.32 -11.67 -31.78
N LEU A 202 -14.48 -11.28 -32.75
CA LEU A 202 -14.17 -9.86 -32.98
C LEU A 202 -15.26 -9.15 -33.78
N THR A 203 -15.77 -9.78 -34.84
CA THR A 203 -16.80 -9.18 -35.72
C THR A 203 -18.09 -8.89 -34.96
N SER A 204 -18.48 -9.74 -34.00
CA SER A 204 -19.63 -9.48 -33.12
C SER A 204 -19.47 -8.25 -32.23
N HIS A 205 -18.24 -7.78 -31.99
CA HIS A 205 -17.93 -6.56 -31.24
C HIS A 205 -17.66 -5.35 -32.16
N MET A 206 -17.97 -5.44 -33.46
CA MET A 206 -17.67 -4.43 -34.48
C MET A 206 -18.90 -3.95 -35.27
N ALA A 207 -20.13 -4.16 -34.75
CA ALA A 207 -21.37 -3.83 -35.45
C ALA A 207 -21.42 -2.38 -36.01
N GLY A 208 -21.09 -1.37 -35.21
CA GLY A 208 -21.06 0.03 -35.67
C GLY A 208 -20.02 0.33 -36.75
N PHE A 209 -18.94 -0.45 -36.82
CA PHE A 209 -17.97 -0.37 -37.92
C PHE A 209 -18.47 -1.10 -39.18
N VAL A 210 -19.16 -2.24 -39.03
CA VAL A 210 -19.85 -2.92 -40.13
C VAL A 210 -20.91 -2.00 -40.75
N ASP A 211 -21.65 -1.25 -39.92
CA ASP A 211 -22.64 -0.27 -40.35
C ASP A 211 -22.00 0.89 -41.13
N HIS A 212 -20.84 1.39 -40.69
CA HIS A 212 -20.09 2.41 -41.44
C HIS A 212 -19.67 1.89 -42.83
N ILE A 213 -19.08 0.69 -42.91
CA ILE A 213 -18.66 0.07 -44.17
C ILE A 213 -19.86 -0.22 -45.09
N LEU A 214 -21.01 -0.60 -44.52
CA LEU A 214 -22.27 -0.77 -45.25
C LEU A 214 -22.75 0.55 -45.88
N ILE A 215 -22.66 1.67 -45.15
CA ILE A 215 -23.02 3.01 -45.62
C ILE A 215 -22.04 3.50 -46.71
N GLU A 216 -20.73 3.31 -46.53
CA GLU A 216 -19.70 3.67 -47.51
C GLU A 216 -19.83 2.84 -48.81
N ALA A 217 -20.07 1.54 -48.70
CA ALA A 217 -20.33 0.67 -49.85
C ALA A 217 -21.68 0.93 -50.53
N ALA A 218 -22.62 1.60 -49.84
CA ALA A 218 -23.87 2.10 -50.42
C ALA A 218 -23.65 3.42 -51.17
N SER A 219 -22.99 4.41 -50.57
CA SER A 219 -22.77 5.74 -51.17
C SER A 219 -21.93 5.67 -52.46
N MET A 220 -20.95 4.76 -52.53
CA MET A 220 -20.17 4.51 -53.75
C MET A 220 -21.01 4.05 -54.96
N LYS A 221 -22.29 3.64 -54.80
CA LYS A 221 -23.18 3.39 -55.95
C LYS A 221 -23.41 4.67 -56.78
N ASN A 222 -23.33 5.84 -56.16
CA ASN A 222 -23.70 7.11 -56.77
C ASN A 222 -22.50 7.85 -57.39
N CYS A 223 -21.28 7.34 -57.23
CA CYS A 223 -20.03 8.06 -57.54
C CYS A 223 -19.08 7.32 -58.51
N SER A 224 -19.47 6.16 -59.04
CA SER A 224 -18.67 5.38 -60.00
C SER A 224 -19.48 4.99 -61.22
N PRO A 225 -18.97 5.18 -62.46
CA PRO A 225 -19.64 4.73 -63.69
C PRO A 225 -19.56 3.21 -63.91
N SER A 226 -19.07 2.43 -62.93
CA SER A 226 -19.04 0.98 -62.99
C SER A 226 -20.15 0.35 -62.13
N ASN A 227 -20.94 -0.55 -62.73
CA ASN A 227 -21.93 -1.39 -62.03
C ASN A 227 -21.25 -2.49 -61.19
N SER A 228 -20.31 -2.09 -60.33
CA SER A 228 -19.59 -2.98 -59.43
C SER A 228 -20.56 -3.57 -58.38
N PRO A 229 -20.57 -4.91 -58.18
CA PRO A 229 -21.49 -5.53 -57.23
C PRO A 229 -21.19 -5.09 -55.80
N PHE A 230 -22.22 -5.09 -54.94
CA PHE A 230 -22.11 -4.61 -53.55
C PHE A 230 -20.96 -5.30 -52.77
N SER A 231 -20.74 -6.59 -52.98
CA SER A 231 -19.63 -7.34 -52.38
C SER A 231 -18.24 -6.87 -52.82
N ALA A 232 -18.08 -6.41 -54.06
CA ALA A 232 -16.83 -5.80 -54.52
C ALA A 232 -16.61 -4.41 -53.90
N ARG A 233 -17.69 -3.62 -53.75
CA ARG A 233 -17.65 -2.30 -53.09
C ARG A 233 -17.27 -2.43 -51.61
N VAL A 234 -17.87 -3.38 -50.87
CA VAL A 234 -17.48 -3.70 -49.48
C VAL A 234 -16.02 -4.18 -49.40
N LYS A 235 -15.55 -5.04 -50.32
CA LYS A 235 -14.13 -5.47 -50.34
C LYS A 235 -13.18 -4.27 -50.62
N SER A 236 -13.61 -3.27 -51.39
CA SER A 236 -12.87 -2.02 -51.59
C SER A 236 -12.78 -1.19 -50.30
N CYS A 237 -13.91 -0.90 -49.64
CA CYS A 237 -13.97 -0.24 -48.34
C CYS A 237 -13.05 -0.90 -47.31
N LEU A 238 -13.17 -2.22 -47.13
CA LEU A 238 -12.40 -2.98 -46.15
C LEU A 238 -10.89 -2.92 -46.40
N ASN A 239 -10.45 -2.91 -47.67
CA ASN A 239 -9.04 -2.73 -48.01
C ASN A 239 -8.57 -1.29 -47.72
N ASN A 240 -9.31 -0.28 -48.22
CA ASN A 240 -8.95 1.13 -48.09
C ASN A 240 -8.91 1.59 -46.63
N SER A 241 -9.83 1.08 -45.79
CA SER A 241 -9.90 1.35 -44.36
C SER A 241 -8.62 0.98 -43.59
N GLY A 242 -7.86 0.00 -44.07
CA GLY A 242 -6.69 -0.55 -43.35
C GLY A 242 -7.04 -1.26 -42.03
N VAL A 243 -8.32 -1.60 -41.79
CA VAL A 243 -8.79 -2.16 -40.51
C VAL A 243 -8.11 -3.47 -40.14
N VAL A 244 -7.85 -4.35 -41.12
CA VAL A 244 -7.28 -5.68 -40.86
C VAL A 244 -5.80 -5.62 -40.43
N PRO A 245 -4.93 -4.80 -41.06
CA PRO A 245 -3.64 -4.41 -40.48
C PRO A 245 -3.72 -3.86 -39.05
N LEU A 246 -4.67 -2.95 -38.76
CA LEU A 246 -4.83 -2.37 -37.42
C LEU A 246 -5.23 -3.42 -36.37
N ILE A 247 -6.20 -4.30 -36.69
CA ILE A 247 -6.59 -5.43 -35.83
C ILE A 247 -5.36 -6.30 -35.49
N ARG A 248 -4.48 -6.53 -36.48
CA ARG A 248 -3.24 -7.31 -36.25
C ARG A 248 -2.29 -6.57 -35.32
N TRP A 249 -2.09 -5.27 -35.54
CA TRP A 249 -1.24 -4.44 -34.68
C TRP A 249 -1.76 -4.38 -33.23
N LEU A 250 -3.05 -4.14 -33.03
CA LEU A 250 -3.68 -4.14 -31.70
C LEU A 250 -3.57 -5.51 -31.01
N LYS A 251 -3.74 -6.61 -31.76
CA LYS A 251 -3.54 -7.97 -31.24
C LYS A 251 -2.08 -8.22 -30.80
N HIS A 252 -1.08 -7.77 -31.56
CA HIS A 252 0.32 -7.87 -31.14
C HIS A 252 0.62 -7.02 -29.90
N ASN A 253 -0.06 -5.89 -29.72
CA ASN A 253 0.01 -5.09 -28.49
C ASN A 253 -0.78 -5.70 -27.30
N SER A 254 -1.25 -6.94 -27.41
CA SER A 254 -1.91 -7.68 -26.32
C SER A 254 -3.23 -7.07 -25.82
N LEU A 255 -3.98 -6.40 -26.71
CA LEU A 255 -5.39 -6.09 -26.46
C LEU A 255 -6.25 -7.35 -26.61
N THR A 256 -7.37 -7.43 -25.88
CA THR A 256 -8.38 -8.48 -26.07
C THR A 256 -9.34 -8.11 -27.21
N TYR A 257 -9.98 -9.09 -27.85
CA TYR A 257 -10.90 -8.82 -28.96
C TYR A 257 -12.07 -7.87 -28.61
N PRO A 258 -12.66 -7.85 -27.39
CA PRO A 258 -13.68 -6.85 -27.06
C PRO A 258 -13.11 -5.42 -26.99
N GLN A 259 -11.85 -5.25 -26.54
CA GLN A 259 -11.19 -3.94 -26.54
C GLN A 259 -10.91 -3.46 -27.97
N ILE A 260 -10.50 -4.38 -28.86
CA ILE A 260 -10.25 -4.09 -30.28
C ILE A 260 -11.56 -3.70 -30.98
N GLY A 261 -12.63 -4.48 -30.80
CA GLY A 261 -13.93 -4.19 -31.38
C GLY A 261 -14.52 -2.88 -30.88
N LYS A 262 -14.40 -2.58 -29.57
CA LYS A 262 -14.79 -1.30 -28.99
C LYS A 262 -14.02 -0.13 -29.64
N ILE A 263 -12.68 -0.18 -29.68
CA ILE A 263 -11.86 0.90 -30.24
C ILE A 263 -12.20 1.17 -31.72
N ILE A 264 -12.41 0.12 -32.52
CA ILE A 264 -12.72 0.28 -33.95
C ILE A 264 -14.17 0.76 -34.16
N SER A 265 -15.12 0.33 -33.32
CA SER A 265 -16.49 0.85 -33.37
C SER A 265 -16.54 2.34 -32.96
N LEU A 266 -15.76 2.74 -31.96
CA LEU A 266 -15.66 4.12 -31.50
C LEU A 266 -14.99 5.06 -32.51
N SER A 267 -14.12 4.55 -33.40
CA SER A 267 -13.48 5.41 -34.41
C SER A 267 -14.43 5.86 -35.53
N ALA A 268 -15.69 5.40 -35.53
CA ALA A 268 -16.74 5.80 -36.48
C ALA A 268 -16.31 5.72 -37.97
N GLY A 269 -15.42 4.77 -38.30
CA GLY A 269 -14.82 4.60 -39.62
C GLY A 269 -13.50 5.36 -39.85
N ASN A 270 -13.23 6.44 -39.12
CA ASN A 270 -11.98 7.20 -39.23
C ASN A 270 -10.81 6.47 -38.53
N LEU A 271 -10.26 5.50 -39.22
CA LEU A 271 -9.11 4.70 -38.76
C LEU A 271 -7.78 5.45 -38.89
N GLU A 272 -7.73 6.62 -39.54
CA GLU A 272 -6.50 7.40 -39.71
C GLU A 272 -6.22 8.29 -38.50
N THR A 273 -7.23 8.98 -37.93
CA THR A 273 -7.06 9.69 -36.65
C THR A 273 -6.62 8.74 -35.54
N LEU A 274 -7.15 7.52 -35.54
CA LEU A 274 -6.74 6.45 -34.62
C LEU A 274 -5.27 6.02 -34.82
N LYS A 275 -4.75 5.97 -36.06
CA LYS A 275 -3.31 5.72 -36.31
C LYS A 275 -2.46 6.89 -35.81
N THR A 276 -2.82 8.12 -36.15
CA THR A 276 -2.11 9.34 -35.70
C THR A 276 -2.05 9.43 -34.18
N LEU A 277 -3.17 9.17 -33.49
CA LEU A 277 -3.23 9.12 -32.03
C LEU A 277 -2.40 7.96 -31.45
N VAL A 278 -2.32 6.82 -32.14
CA VAL A 278 -1.44 5.69 -31.75
C VAL A 278 0.05 6.05 -31.88
N GLU A 279 0.46 6.77 -32.93
CA GLU A 279 1.85 7.24 -33.05
C GLU A 279 2.16 8.35 -32.03
N TRP A 280 1.22 9.28 -31.78
CA TRP A 280 1.34 10.27 -30.72
C TRP A 280 1.47 9.63 -29.33
N LEU A 281 0.66 8.61 -29.01
CA LEU A 281 0.80 7.87 -27.75
C LEU A 281 2.19 7.22 -27.60
N LYS A 282 2.84 6.79 -28.69
CA LYS A 282 4.23 6.29 -28.64
C LYS A 282 5.25 7.40 -28.42
N SER A 283 5.03 8.62 -28.95
CA SER A 283 5.94 9.76 -28.78
C SER A 283 6.03 10.16 -27.30
N ILE A 284 4.89 10.14 -26.59
CA ILE A 284 4.80 10.34 -25.13
C ILE A 284 5.05 9.07 -24.31
N TYR A 285 5.79 8.11 -24.88
CA TYR A 285 6.27 6.87 -24.23
C TYR A 285 5.19 5.86 -23.76
N VAL A 286 3.92 5.99 -24.16
CA VAL A 286 2.92 4.93 -23.95
C VAL A 286 3.20 3.79 -24.95
N ARG A 287 3.43 2.57 -24.44
CA ARG A 287 3.89 1.43 -25.27
C ARG A 287 3.13 0.14 -24.96
N GLY A 288 3.05 -0.74 -25.96
CA GLY A 288 2.43 -2.06 -25.81
C GLY A 288 0.95 -1.96 -25.42
N ARG A 289 0.53 -2.86 -24.52
CA ARG A 289 -0.86 -2.96 -24.03
C ARG A 289 -1.41 -1.67 -23.45
N SER A 290 -0.56 -0.79 -22.92
CA SER A 290 -1.00 0.51 -22.38
C SER A 290 -1.71 1.38 -23.42
N ILE A 291 -1.31 1.33 -24.69
CA ILE A 291 -1.94 2.12 -25.76
C ILE A 291 -3.43 1.73 -25.87
N GLY A 292 -3.73 0.43 -25.87
CA GLY A 292 -5.09 -0.08 -25.86
C GLY A 292 -5.86 0.18 -24.55
N VAL A 293 -5.18 0.26 -23.41
CA VAL A 293 -5.81 0.62 -22.13
C VAL A 293 -6.17 2.11 -22.07
N VAL A 294 -5.41 2.98 -22.75
CA VAL A 294 -5.75 4.40 -22.94
C VAL A 294 -6.98 4.52 -23.85
N LEU A 295 -6.88 4.01 -25.09
CA LEU A 295 -7.90 4.13 -26.14
C LEU A 295 -9.26 3.47 -25.79
N ALA A 296 -9.26 2.39 -25.00
CA ALA A 296 -10.52 1.72 -24.61
C ALA A 296 -11.24 2.37 -23.42
N LYS A 297 -10.57 3.28 -22.68
CA LYS A 297 -11.08 3.90 -21.43
C LYS A 297 -11.66 5.29 -21.64
N GLU A 298 -10.94 6.15 -22.35
CA GLU A 298 -11.43 7.49 -22.69
C GLU A 298 -11.78 7.50 -24.17
N GLU A 299 -13.05 7.75 -24.47
CA GLU A 299 -13.55 7.76 -25.85
C GLU A 299 -13.37 9.17 -26.45
N VAL A 300 -13.43 10.19 -25.60
CA VAL A 300 -13.26 11.62 -25.93
C VAL A 300 -11.93 11.92 -26.64
N ILE A 301 -10.83 11.23 -26.26
CA ILE A 301 -9.50 11.50 -26.84
C ILE A 301 -9.39 11.11 -28.32
N LEU A 302 -10.29 10.26 -28.83
CA LEU A 302 -10.29 9.84 -30.24
C LEU A 302 -10.64 11.00 -31.19
N ASN A 303 -11.31 12.02 -30.67
CA ASN A 303 -11.82 13.17 -31.43
C ASN A 303 -11.04 14.47 -31.13
N ARG A 304 -9.97 14.43 -30.34
CA ARG A 304 -9.15 15.61 -30.01
C ARG A 304 -7.98 15.79 -30.96
N ASN A 305 -7.60 17.04 -31.19
CA ASN A 305 -6.38 17.39 -31.92
C ASN A 305 -5.14 16.95 -31.11
N THR A 306 -4.15 16.31 -31.74
CA THR A 306 -2.89 15.93 -31.10
C THR A 306 -2.14 17.13 -30.53
N ASN A 307 -2.28 18.32 -31.12
CA ASN A 307 -1.62 19.53 -30.63
C ASN A 307 -2.12 19.92 -29.23
N GLU A 308 -3.43 19.86 -28.97
CA GLU A 308 -3.99 20.10 -27.63
C GLU A 308 -3.50 19.08 -26.60
N LEU A 309 -3.27 17.84 -27.04
CA LEU A 309 -2.76 16.77 -26.19
C LEU A 309 -1.27 16.99 -25.88
N ASP A 310 -0.47 17.45 -26.85
CA ASP A 310 0.91 17.88 -26.62
C ASP A 310 0.99 19.11 -25.69
N ASP A 311 0.08 20.09 -25.81
CA ASP A 311 0.00 21.23 -24.88
C ASP A 311 -0.29 20.76 -23.44
N ILE A 312 -1.20 19.80 -23.26
CA ILE A 312 -1.50 19.16 -21.97
C ILE A 312 -0.26 18.46 -21.39
N ILE A 313 0.49 17.73 -22.21
CA ILE A 313 1.72 17.06 -21.78
C ILE A 313 2.83 18.08 -21.47
N HIS A 314 3.02 19.11 -22.29
CA HIS A 314 4.00 20.16 -22.08
C HIS A 314 3.72 20.95 -20.80
N TYR A 315 2.45 21.25 -20.49
CA TYR A 315 2.08 21.90 -19.23
C TYR A 315 2.36 20.99 -18.02
N LEU A 316 2.11 19.68 -18.11
CA LEU A 316 2.49 18.72 -17.05
C LEU A 316 4.00 18.63 -16.86
N GLU A 317 4.77 18.62 -17.95
CA GLU A 317 6.24 18.62 -17.92
C GLU A 317 6.80 19.92 -17.33
N THR A 318 6.19 21.07 -17.64
CA THR A 318 6.52 22.38 -17.05
C THR A 318 6.29 22.39 -15.54
N ASN A 319 5.26 21.70 -15.04
CA ASN A 319 4.98 21.56 -13.61
C ASN A 319 5.71 20.35 -12.96
N GLY A 320 6.77 19.83 -13.59
CA GLY A 320 7.67 18.84 -13.00
C GLY A 320 7.31 17.36 -13.20
N VAL A 321 6.23 17.03 -13.92
CA VAL A 321 5.96 15.63 -14.33
C VAL A 321 6.96 15.26 -15.42
N ARG A 322 8.03 14.54 -15.07
CA ARG A 322 9.12 14.24 -16.03
C ARG A 322 8.64 13.56 -17.31
N ARG A 323 9.26 13.92 -18.44
CA ARG A 323 8.99 13.35 -19.78
C ARG A 323 9.12 11.82 -19.86
N ASP A 324 9.99 11.20 -19.07
CA ASP A 324 10.11 9.74 -18.99
C ASP A 324 9.04 9.07 -18.10
N TRP A 325 8.30 9.85 -17.32
CA TRP A 325 7.18 9.42 -16.49
C TRP A 325 5.82 9.58 -17.19
N THR A 326 5.70 10.52 -18.13
CA THR A 326 4.47 10.82 -18.89
C THR A 326 3.73 9.56 -19.37
N GLY A 327 4.44 8.66 -20.07
CA GLY A 327 3.84 7.42 -20.58
C GLY A 327 3.27 6.50 -19.49
N PHE A 328 3.87 6.47 -18.30
CA PHE A 328 3.37 5.70 -17.15
C PHE A 328 2.18 6.38 -16.47
N VAL A 329 2.20 7.71 -16.34
CA VAL A 329 1.10 8.53 -15.79
C VAL A 329 -0.16 8.33 -16.64
N ILE A 330 -0.06 8.57 -17.95
CA ILE A 330 -1.17 8.42 -18.90
C ILE A 330 -1.65 6.96 -18.99
N SER A 331 -0.75 5.97 -18.97
CA SER A 331 -1.13 4.54 -18.92
C SER A 331 -2.03 4.19 -17.72
N ARG A 332 -1.88 4.90 -16.60
CA ARG A 332 -2.58 4.61 -15.33
C ARG A 332 -3.81 5.48 -15.10
N CYS A 333 -3.82 6.73 -15.58
CA CYS A 333 -5.00 7.59 -15.58
C CYS A 333 -5.12 8.34 -16.92
N PRO A 334 -5.69 7.69 -17.96
CA PRO A 334 -5.88 8.31 -19.26
C PRO A 334 -6.78 9.56 -19.21
N LYS A 335 -7.65 9.66 -18.19
CA LYS A 335 -8.60 10.75 -17.96
C LYS A 335 -7.99 12.15 -17.99
N ILE A 336 -6.71 12.27 -17.63
CA ILE A 336 -5.94 13.52 -17.70
C ILE A 336 -5.96 14.14 -19.11
N LEU A 337 -5.98 13.32 -20.17
CA LEU A 337 -6.06 13.77 -21.57
C LEU A 337 -7.47 14.25 -22.00
N SER A 338 -8.49 14.09 -21.15
CA SER A 338 -9.86 14.51 -21.45
C SER A 338 -10.24 15.88 -20.87
N PHE A 339 -9.37 16.48 -20.05
CA PHE A 339 -9.59 17.81 -19.46
C PHE A 339 -9.35 18.93 -20.48
N THR A 340 -9.99 20.08 -20.29
CA THR A 340 -9.56 21.32 -20.94
C THR A 340 -8.28 21.85 -20.28
N MET A 341 -7.60 22.80 -20.92
CA MET A 341 -6.39 23.40 -20.36
C MET A 341 -6.69 24.19 -19.07
N GLU A 342 -7.89 24.75 -18.95
CA GLU A 342 -8.37 25.54 -17.81
C GLU A 342 -8.68 24.63 -16.61
N GLU A 343 -9.34 23.50 -16.85
CA GLU A 343 -9.58 22.49 -15.82
C GLU A 343 -8.26 21.89 -15.33
N LEU A 344 -7.34 21.58 -16.25
CA LEU A 344 -6.01 21.07 -15.91
C LEU A 344 -5.22 22.09 -15.07
N LYS A 345 -5.18 23.37 -15.47
CA LYS A 345 -4.56 24.45 -14.69
C LYS A 345 -5.17 24.56 -13.29
N SER A 346 -6.50 24.55 -13.17
CA SER A 346 -7.19 24.60 -11.88
C SER A 346 -6.83 23.40 -10.98
N ARG A 347 -6.75 22.20 -11.56
CA ARG A 347 -6.36 20.96 -10.85
C ARG A 347 -4.89 20.93 -10.44
N VAL A 348 -3.99 21.57 -11.20
CA VAL A 348 -2.56 21.72 -10.85
C VAL A 348 -2.41 22.78 -9.76
N ASN A 349 -2.97 23.97 -9.96
CA ASN A 349 -2.91 25.09 -9.01
C ASN A 349 -3.41 24.69 -7.61
N PHE A 350 -4.50 23.89 -7.53
CA PHE A 350 -4.99 23.33 -6.26
C PHE A 350 -3.89 22.66 -5.41
N TYR A 351 -2.94 21.95 -6.02
CA TYR A 351 -1.84 21.32 -5.28
C TYR A 351 -0.70 22.29 -4.98
N LEU A 352 -0.40 23.22 -5.89
CA LEU A 352 0.63 24.24 -5.69
C LEU A 352 0.24 25.23 -4.57
N GLU A 353 -1.03 25.63 -4.50
CA GLU A 353 -1.60 26.47 -3.44
C GLU A 353 -1.55 25.82 -2.06
N LEU A 354 -1.45 24.48 -1.98
CA LEU A 354 -1.18 23.76 -0.72
C LEU A 354 0.31 23.80 -0.32
N GLY A 355 1.16 24.56 -1.01
CA GLY A 355 2.59 24.65 -0.73
C GLY A 355 3.40 23.46 -1.25
N MET A 356 2.94 22.81 -2.32
CA MET A 356 3.67 21.73 -3.00
C MET A 356 4.56 22.32 -4.11
N ASP A 357 5.82 21.90 -4.19
CA ASP A 357 6.70 22.28 -5.30
C ASP A 357 6.50 21.38 -6.54
N GLU A 358 7.03 21.78 -7.69
CA GLU A 358 6.95 21.03 -8.95
C GLU A 358 7.48 19.59 -8.86
N LYS A 359 8.46 19.33 -7.99
CA LYS A 359 9.10 18.00 -7.86
C LYS A 359 8.27 17.08 -6.98
N ASP A 360 7.74 17.62 -5.89
CA ASP A 360 6.75 16.94 -5.05
C ASP A 360 5.47 16.67 -5.85
N PHE A 361 4.98 17.64 -6.63
CA PHE A 361 3.83 17.47 -7.53
C PHE A 361 4.09 16.42 -8.62
N GLY A 362 5.21 16.52 -9.34
CA GLY A 362 5.59 15.56 -10.38
C GLY A 362 5.73 14.14 -9.83
N THR A 363 6.30 13.98 -8.64
CA THR A 363 6.41 12.69 -7.93
C THR A 363 5.06 12.17 -7.47
N MET A 364 4.20 13.05 -6.92
CA MET A 364 2.84 12.75 -6.49
C MET A 364 1.99 12.22 -7.66
N VAL A 365 2.05 12.90 -8.81
CA VAL A 365 1.35 12.50 -10.04
C VAL A 365 1.91 11.19 -10.59
N PHE A 366 3.22 10.94 -10.53
CA PHE A 366 3.79 9.65 -10.93
C PHE A 366 3.32 8.47 -10.05
N ASP A 367 3.35 8.63 -8.72
CA ASP A 367 2.98 7.58 -7.77
C ASP A 367 1.47 7.26 -7.81
N TYR A 368 0.62 8.29 -7.93
CA TYR A 368 -0.83 8.15 -7.96
C TYR A 368 -1.53 9.17 -8.89
N PRO A 369 -1.49 8.95 -10.22
CA PRO A 369 -2.10 9.86 -11.22
C PRO A 369 -3.58 10.21 -10.98
N LYS A 370 -4.32 9.34 -10.29
CA LYS A 370 -5.72 9.57 -9.91
C LYS A 370 -5.94 10.79 -9.01
N ALA A 371 -4.95 11.20 -8.22
CA ALA A 371 -5.03 12.42 -7.40
C ALA A 371 -5.31 13.66 -8.25
N LEU A 372 -4.70 13.76 -9.44
CA LEU A 372 -4.98 14.81 -10.41
C LEU A 372 -6.19 14.47 -11.29
N GLY A 373 -6.27 13.21 -11.75
CA GLY A 373 -7.09 12.82 -12.90
C GLY A 373 -8.48 12.21 -12.62
N PHE A 374 -8.90 12.00 -11.37
CA PHE A 374 -10.15 11.24 -11.10
C PHE A 374 -11.20 11.97 -10.25
N PHE A 375 -10.80 12.84 -9.33
CA PHE A 375 -11.72 13.50 -8.38
C PHE A 375 -12.24 14.83 -8.91
N SER A 376 -13.37 15.34 -8.40
CA SER A 376 -13.78 16.73 -8.66
C SER A 376 -12.98 17.72 -7.79
N LEU A 377 -12.89 18.99 -8.19
CA LEU A 377 -12.28 20.03 -7.34
C LEU A 377 -13.02 20.20 -6.00
N GLU A 378 -14.32 19.94 -5.96
CA GLU A 378 -15.14 19.94 -4.74
C GLU A 378 -14.79 18.76 -3.80
N GLU A 379 -14.63 17.56 -4.34
CA GLU A 379 -14.16 16.39 -3.57
C GLU A 379 -12.74 16.62 -3.03
N MET A 380 -11.87 17.21 -3.86
CA MET A 380 -10.48 17.52 -3.51
C MET A 380 -10.42 18.54 -2.36
N ASN A 381 -11.18 19.62 -2.44
CA ASN A 381 -11.33 20.61 -1.37
C ASN A 381 -11.94 20.00 -0.10
N SER A 382 -13.01 19.22 -0.23
CA SER A 382 -13.66 18.54 0.91
C SER A 382 -12.69 17.63 1.67
N LYS A 383 -11.86 16.85 0.95
CA LYS A 383 -10.83 16.00 1.55
C LYS A 383 -9.74 16.80 2.24
N VAL A 384 -9.27 17.91 1.65
CA VAL A 384 -8.30 18.82 2.29
C VAL A 384 -8.87 19.47 3.54
N ASN A 385 -10.13 19.93 3.52
CA ASN A 385 -10.75 20.58 4.66
C ASN A 385 -10.96 19.60 5.83
N TYR A 386 -11.39 18.36 5.55
CA TYR A 386 -11.45 17.30 6.56
C TYR A 386 -10.06 16.97 7.17
N LEU A 387 -8.98 17.03 6.39
CA LEU A 387 -7.61 16.89 6.91
C LEU A 387 -7.18 18.11 7.76
N LYS A 388 -7.62 19.33 7.42
CA LYS A 388 -7.41 20.54 8.23
C LYS A 388 -8.16 20.50 9.57
N GLU A 389 -9.30 19.81 9.68
CA GLU A 389 -10.05 19.67 10.95
C GLU A 389 -9.17 19.12 12.09
N PHE A 390 -8.24 18.19 11.79
CA PHE A 390 -7.26 17.66 12.76
C PHE A 390 -6.20 18.70 13.21
N GLY A 391 -6.21 19.91 12.66
CA GLY A 391 -5.30 20.99 13.00
C GLY A 391 -3.98 20.96 12.22
N LEU A 392 -3.97 20.37 11.02
CA LEU A 392 -2.89 20.50 10.06
C LEU A 392 -2.92 21.91 9.44
N GLY A 393 -1.75 22.53 9.26
CA GLY A 393 -1.63 23.73 8.43
C GLY A 393 -1.87 23.41 6.96
N MET A 394 -2.13 24.43 6.13
CA MET A 394 -2.32 24.25 4.68
C MET A 394 -1.13 23.52 4.04
N GLU A 395 0.09 23.99 4.32
CA GLU A 395 1.34 23.34 3.91
C GLU A 395 1.55 21.93 4.50
N ASP A 396 1.06 21.67 5.72
CA ASP A 396 1.17 20.34 6.31
C ASP A 396 0.32 19.35 5.50
N VAL A 397 -0.85 19.76 5.03
CA VAL A 397 -1.69 18.95 4.12
C VAL A 397 -1.02 18.81 2.75
N GLY A 398 -0.40 19.86 2.20
CA GLY A 398 0.39 19.76 0.96
C GLY A 398 1.50 18.71 1.05
N ARG A 399 2.38 18.83 2.05
CA ARG A 399 3.46 17.85 2.33
C ARG A 399 2.93 16.44 2.59
N LEU A 400 1.79 16.32 3.29
CA LEU A 400 1.13 15.04 3.57
C LEU A 400 0.60 14.37 2.30
N LEU A 401 0.02 15.14 1.37
CA LEU A 401 -0.52 14.66 0.10
C LEU A 401 0.57 14.36 -0.92
N ALA A 402 1.65 15.14 -0.96
CA ALA A 402 2.85 14.82 -1.75
C ALA A 402 3.45 13.46 -1.32
N PHE A 403 3.63 13.27 -0.01
CA PHE A 403 4.17 12.02 0.54
C PHE A 403 3.18 10.83 0.49
N LYS A 404 1.86 11.09 0.45
CA LYS A 404 0.84 10.02 0.44
C LYS A 404 -0.42 10.39 -0.36
N PRO A 405 -0.34 10.51 -1.69
CA PRO A 405 -1.47 10.93 -2.52
C PRO A 405 -2.63 9.93 -2.55
N GLN A 406 -2.40 8.69 -2.12
CA GLN A 406 -3.48 7.70 -1.97
C GLN A 406 -4.47 8.07 -0.86
N LEU A 407 -4.19 9.09 -0.03
CA LEU A 407 -5.18 9.75 0.82
C LEU A 407 -6.32 10.36 -0.01
N MET A 408 -6.04 10.98 -1.17
CA MET A 408 -7.09 11.50 -2.07
C MET A 408 -8.00 10.39 -2.62
N GLY A 409 -7.47 9.15 -2.67
CA GLY A 409 -8.19 7.93 -3.04
C GLY A 409 -9.00 7.28 -1.92
N CYS A 410 -9.03 7.86 -0.72
CA CYS A 410 -9.91 7.47 0.37
C CYS A 410 -11.11 8.43 0.40
N GLY A 411 -12.33 7.90 0.62
CA GLY A 411 -13.49 8.73 0.89
C GLY A 411 -13.68 9.01 2.38
N ILE A 412 -14.48 10.04 2.65
CA ILE A 412 -14.64 10.60 4.01
C ILE A 412 -15.62 9.74 4.81
N GLU A 413 -16.76 9.37 4.22
CA GLU A 413 -17.84 8.64 4.91
C GLU A 413 -17.53 7.16 5.15
N GLU A 414 -16.92 6.47 4.18
CA GLU A 414 -16.74 5.01 4.20
C GLU A 414 -15.41 4.56 4.80
N ARG A 415 -14.43 5.48 4.94
CA ARG A 415 -13.08 5.14 5.44
C ARG A 415 -12.61 6.03 6.58
N TRP A 416 -12.66 7.34 6.44
CA TRP A 416 -12.09 8.24 7.46
C TRP A 416 -13.00 8.43 8.68
N LYS A 417 -14.29 8.72 8.51
CA LYS A 417 -15.23 8.89 9.63
C LYS A 417 -15.35 7.64 10.52
N PRO A 418 -15.46 6.40 10.01
CA PRO A 418 -15.47 5.19 10.84
C PRO A 418 -14.17 5.02 11.64
N LEU A 419 -13.01 5.25 11.00
CA LEU A 419 -11.70 5.18 11.64
C LEU A 419 -11.54 6.24 12.75
N VAL A 420 -11.97 7.48 12.49
CA VAL A 420 -11.94 8.59 13.45
C VAL A 420 -12.87 8.33 14.63
N LYS A 421 -14.09 7.83 14.38
CA LYS A 421 -15.02 7.40 15.45
C LYS A 421 -14.43 6.30 16.32
N TYR A 422 -13.77 5.31 15.71
CA TYR A 422 -13.09 4.24 16.45
C TYR A 422 -11.88 4.74 17.24
N PHE A 423 -11.09 5.67 16.70
CA PHE A 423 -10.01 6.31 17.43
C PHE A 423 -10.52 7.15 18.62
N TYR A 424 -11.61 7.90 18.48
CA TYR A 424 -12.26 8.57 19.61
C TYR A 424 -12.73 7.59 20.69
N TYR A 425 -13.32 6.44 20.31
CA TYR A 425 -13.70 5.39 21.26
C TYR A 425 -12.49 4.83 22.04
N LEU A 426 -11.32 4.74 21.41
CA LEU A 426 -10.06 4.38 22.07
C LEU A 426 -9.38 5.54 22.83
N GLY A 427 -10.08 6.66 23.07
CA GLY A 427 -9.56 7.82 23.80
C GLY A 427 -8.52 8.65 23.05
N ILE A 428 -8.37 8.46 21.74
CA ILE A 428 -7.42 9.24 20.93
C ILE A 428 -8.03 10.60 20.63
N CYS A 429 -7.44 11.66 21.20
CA CYS A 429 -7.82 13.04 20.91
C CYS A 429 -7.34 13.50 19.52
N ARG A 430 -7.86 14.65 19.08
CA ARG A 430 -7.51 15.35 17.83
C ARG A 430 -6.00 15.43 17.56
N ASP A 431 -5.19 15.84 18.54
CA ASP A 431 -3.74 15.95 18.37
C ASP A 431 -3.06 14.58 18.26
N GLY A 432 -3.65 13.56 18.88
CA GLY A 432 -3.28 12.16 18.66
C GLY A 432 -3.54 11.72 17.23
N MET A 433 -4.67 12.11 16.64
CA MET A 433 -4.99 11.86 15.22
C MET A 433 -4.01 12.61 14.30
N LYS A 434 -3.77 13.90 14.53
CA LYS A 434 -2.74 14.70 13.82
C LYS A 434 -1.37 14.01 13.87
N ARG A 435 -0.97 13.49 15.03
CA ARG A 435 0.29 12.75 15.22
C ARG A 435 0.31 11.40 14.49
N ILE A 436 -0.77 10.63 14.48
CA ILE A 436 -0.88 9.38 13.72
C ILE A 436 -0.79 9.66 12.22
N LEU A 437 -1.54 10.66 11.74
CA LEU A 437 -1.62 11.07 10.34
C LEU A 437 -0.28 11.59 9.81
N THR A 438 0.43 12.45 10.55
CA THR A 438 1.75 12.95 10.17
C THR A 438 2.87 11.90 10.26
N MET A 439 2.87 11.05 11.29
CA MET A 439 3.91 10.02 11.44
C MET A 439 3.73 8.83 10.50
N LYS A 440 2.49 8.50 10.12
CA LYS A 440 2.19 7.28 9.36
C LYS A 440 0.86 7.38 8.58
N PRO A 441 0.74 8.27 7.59
CA PRO A 441 -0.52 8.59 6.92
C PRO A 441 -1.24 7.40 6.29
N MET A 442 -0.47 6.38 5.86
CA MET A 442 -1.00 5.12 5.35
C MET A 442 -1.97 4.39 6.30
N ILE A 443 -2.02 4.73 7.59
CA ILE A 443 -3.03 4.21 8.54
C ILE A 443 -4.44 4.66 8.16
N PHE A 444 -4.60 5.86 7.59
CA PHE A 444 -5.87 6.37 7.06
C PHE A 444 -6.20 5.80 5.65
N CYS A 445 -5.31 4.97 5.08
CA CYS A 445 -5.54 4.25 3.82
C CYS A 445 -5.79 2.75 4.01
N VAL A 446 -5.42 2.16 5.16
CA VAL A 446 -5.74 0.74 5.44
C VAL A 446 -7.17 0.61 5.96
N ASP A 447 -7.56 -0.63 6.22
CA ASP A 447 -8.92 -1.00 6.54
C ASP A 447 -9.17 -1.19 8.04
N LEU A 448 -10.27 -0.64 8.55
CA LEU A 448 -10.56 -0.63 9.98
C LEU A 448 -10.76 -2.05 10.51
N GLU A 449 -11.70 -2.79 9.93
CA GLU A 449 -12.18 -4.08 10.44
C GLU A 449 -11.18 -5.19 10.21
N SER A 450 -10.57 -5.26 9.02
CA SER A 450 -9.62 -6.32 8.68
C SER A 450 -8.19 -6.07 9.16
N THR A 451 -7.79 -4.80 9.36
CA THR A 451 -6.39 -4.43 9.63
C THR A 451 -6.16 -3.76 10.98
N ILE A 452 -7.05 -2.90 11.48
CA ILE A 452 -6.81 -2.11 12.70
C ILE A 452 -7.45 -2.78 13.93
N ALA A 453 -8.76 -3.07 13.89
CA ALA A 453 -9.48 -3.68 15.00
C ALA A 453 -8.86 -5.01 15.50
N PRO A 454 -8.37 -5.94 14.65
CA PRO A 454 -7.77 -7.20 15.13
C PRO A 454 -6.41 -7.01 15.84
N LYS A 455 -5.75 -5.85 15.64
CA LYS A 455 -4.56 -5.47 16.41
C LYS A 455 -4.93 -4.90 17.77
N VAL A 456 -6.01 -4.12 17.84
CA VAL A 456 -6.52 -3.54 19.09
C VAL A 456 -7.09 -4.63 19.99
N GLN A 457 -7.91 -5.53 19.43
CA GLN A 457 -8.37 -6.74 20.14
C GLN A 457 -7.18 -7.52 20.71
N PHE A 458 -6.14 -7.77 19.92
CA PHE A 458 -4.93 -8.44 20.42
C PHE A 458 -4.20 -7.68 21.54
N LEU A 459 -4.29 -6.34 21.62
CA LEU A 459 -3.77 -5.58 22.76
C LEU A 459 -4.63 -5.80 24.02
N GLN A 460 -5.96 -5.86 23.88
CA GLN A 460 -6.89 -6.22 24.96
C GLN A 460 -6.65 -7.67 25.42
N ASP A 461 -6.50 -8.62 24.49
CA ASP A 461 -6.26 -10.05 24.75
C ASP A 461 -4.99 -10.31 25.59
N ILE A 462 -3.96 -9.46 25.46
CA ILE A 462 -2.71 -9.54 26.25
C ILE A 462 -2.73 -8.65 27.51
N GLY A 463 -3.89 -8.07 27.86
CA GLY A 463 -4.09 -7.29 29.07
C GLY A 463 -3.56 -5.85 29.02
N VAL A 464 -3.42 -5.23 27.83
CA VAL A 464 -3.22 -3.77 27.76
C VAL A 464 -4.51 -3.11 28.22
N ARG A 465 -4.44 -2.29 29.28
CA ARG A 465 -5.60 -1.54 29.79
C ARG A 465 -6.18 -0.63 28.70
N GLU A 466 -7.50 -0.50 28.65
CA GLU A 466 -8.19 0.23 27.58
C GLU A 466 -7.77 1.72 27.53
N ASP A 467 -7.61 2.36 28.69
CA ASP A 467 -7.09 3.73 28.80
C ASP A 467 -5.67 3.92 28.23
N ALA A 468 -4.87 2.84 28.21
CA ALA A 468 -3.52 2.84 27.68
C ALA A 468 -3.47 2.53 26.17
N ILE A 469 -4.51 1.98 25.55
CA ILE A 469 -4.50 1.58 24.13
C ILE A 469 -4.35 2.78 23.21
N GLY A 470 -5.21 3.80 23.34
CA GLY A 470 -5.11 5.01 22.50
C GLY A 470 -3.77 5.71 22.66
N SER A 471 -3.29 5.83 23.89
CA SER A 471 -1.96 6.36 24.22
C SER A 471 -0.85 5.56 23.53
N ALA A 472 -0.90 4.22 23.59
CA ALA A 472 0.10 3.36 22.94
C ALA A 472 0.10 3.50 21.40
N LEU A 473 -1.08 3.58 20.78
CA LEU A 473 -1.24 3.81 19.34
C LEU A 473 -0.68 5.17 18.91
N VAL A 474 -0.96 6.25 19.67
CA VAL A 474 -0.42 7.60 19.42
C VAL A 474 1.09 7.66 19.69
N LYS A 475 1.58 6.96 20.72
CA LYS A 475 3.00 6.90 21.07
C LYS A 475 3.81 6.16 19.99
N PHE A 476 3.25 5.14 19.35
CA PHE A 476 3.90 4.37 18.27
C PHE A 476 2.97 3.96 17.11
N PRO A 477 2.55 4.91 16.24
CA PRO A 477 1.63 4.65 15.13
C PRO A 477 2.06 3.52 14.17
N PRO A 478 3.36 3.32 13.84
CA PRO A 478 3.81 2.22 12.97
C PRO A 478 3.37 0.81 13.41
N LEU A 479 2.99 0.61 14.68
CA LEU A 479 2.38 -0.63 15.18
C LEU A 479 1.21 -1.11 14.30
N LEU A 480 0.32 -0.19 13.89
CA LEU A 480 -0.83 -0.53 13.05
C LEU A 480 -0.45 -1.01 11.64
N THR A 481 0.79 -0.77 11.21
CA THR A 481 1.31 -1.18 9.90
C THR A 481 2.13 -2.49 9.94
N TYR A 482 2.35 -3.08 11.11
CA TYR A 482 3.05 -4.35 11.25
C TYR A 482 2.13 -5.57 11.14
N SER A 483 2.67 -6.70 10.68
CA SER A 483 1.92 -7.97 10.67
C SER A 483 1.68 -8.47 12.09
N LEU A 484 0.41 -8.68 12.45
CA LEU A 484 0.02 -9.24 13.74
C LEU A 484 0.71 -10.58 14.00
N TYR A 485 0.66 -11.48 13.01
CA TYR A 485 1.19 -12.83 13.09
C TYR A 485 2.71 -12.92 12.88
N LYS A 486 3.28 -12.16 11.94
CA LYS A 486 4.71 -12.26 11.58
C LYS A 486 5.64 -11.32 12.36
N LYS A 487 5.11 -10.37 13.14
CA LYS A 487 5.90 -9.36 13.85
C LYS A 487 5.45 -9.13 15.29
N ILE A 488 4.17 -8.82 15.51
CA ILE A 488 3.66 -8.43 16.84
C ILE A 488 3.65 -9.64 17.79
N ARG A 489 2.93 -10.72 17.45
CA ARG A 489 2.84 -11.94 18.27
C ARG A 489 4.22 -12.55 18.60
N PRO A 490 5.17 -12.71 17.65
CA PRO A 490 6.52 -13.21 17.96
C PRO A 490 7.30 -12.38 18.98
N VAL A 491 7.16 -11.05 18.98
CA VAL A 491 7.83 -10.19 19.98
C VAL A 491 7.19 -10.38 21.37
N VAL A 492 5.86 -10.44 21.46
CA VAL A 492 5.15 -10.72 22.72
C VAL A 492 5.56 -12.09 23.30
N ILE A 493 5.60 -13.12 22.45
CA ILE A 493 6.06 -14.47 22.83
C ILE A 493 7.52 -14.43 23.31
N PHE A 494 8.41 -13.71 22.63
CA PHE A 494 9.80 -13.55 23.06
C PHE A 494 9.91 -12.88 24.44
N LEU A 495 9.16 -11.79 24.68
CA LEU A 495 9.20 -11.07 25.96
C LEU A 495 8.80 -11.98 27.13
N ILE A 496 7.74 -12.78 26.96
CA ILE A 496 7.27 -13.73 27.97
C ILE A 496 8.27 -14.90 28.16
N THR A 497 8.69 -15.54 27.06
CA THR A 497 9.40 -16.84 27.12
C THR A 497 10.92 -16.75 27.17
N LYS A 498 11.51 -15.62 26.77
CA LYS A 498 12.96 -15.43 26.66
C LYS A 498 13.48 -14.17 27.36
N ALA A 499 12.65 -13.14 27.57
CA ALA A 499 13.03 -11.98 28.39
C ALA A 499 12.54 -12.05 29.84
N GLY A 500 11.74 -13.06 30.21
CA GLY A 500 11.29 -13.32 31.58
C GLY A 500 10.07 -12.51 32.04
N VAL A 501 9.43 -11.74 31.15
CA VAL A 501 8.27 -10.89 31.51
C VAL A 501 7.09 -11.77 31.96
N PRO A 502 6.56 -11.60 33.19
CA PRO A 502 5.38 -12.36 33.65
C PRO A 502 4.17 -12.14 32.73
N ARG A 503 3.41 -13.21 32.46
CA ARG A 503 2.22 -13.13 31.58
C ARG A 503 1.19 -12.09 32.03
N LYS A 504 1.03 -11.88 33.34
CA LYS A 504 0.13 -10.86 33.92
C LYS A 504 0.58 -9.41 33.67
N ASP A 505 1.87 -9.19 33.43
CA ASP A 505 2.49 -7.86 33.30
C ASP A 505 2.79 -7.48 31.84
N ILE A 506 2.59 -8.38 30.87
CA ILE A 506 2.94 -8.12 29.47
C ILE A 506 2.12 -6.96 28.88
N GLY A 507 0.84 -6.85 29.22
CA GLY A 507 -0.01 -5.73 28.82
C GLY A 507 0.46 -4.38 29.39
N LYS A 508 0.94 -4.36 30.63
CA LYS A 508 1.60 -3.20 31.23
C LYS A 508 2.89 -2.83 30.47
N VAL A 509 3.74 -3.82 30.16
CA VAL A 509 4.99 -3.61 29.39
C VAL A 509 4.71 -3.04 27.99
N ILE A 510 3.72 -3.58 27.29
CA ILE A 510 3.36 -3.14 25.93
C ILE A 510 2.62 -1.79 25.93
N GLY A 511 1.74 -1.52 26.89
CA GLY A 511 1.08 -0.22 27.04
C GLY A 511 2.08 0.90 27.37
N LEU A 512 3.06 0.62 28.23
CA LEU A 512 4.12 1.57 28.57
C LEU A 512 5.11 1.80 27.42
N GLU A 513 5.54 0.77 26.68
CA GLU A 513 6.55 0.89 25.62
C GLU A 513 6.20 0.05 24.36
N PRO A 514 5.17 0.46 23.58
CA PRO A 514 4.75 -0.25 22.38
C PRO A 514 5.84 -0.33 21.29
N GLN A 515 6.85 0.54 21.35
CA GLN A 515 8.03 0.50 20.48
C GLN A 515 8.80 -0.83 20.54
N LEU A 516 8.69 -1.59 21.63
CA LEU A 516 9.27 -2.95 21.72
C LEU A 516 8.78 -3.85 20.58
N LEU A 517 7.50 -3.73 20.18
CA LEU A 517 6.89 -4.48 19.08
C LEU A 517 7.52 -4.14 17.71
N GLY A 518 8.23 -3.03 17.59
CA GLY A 518 9.03 -2.66 16.41
C GLY A 518 10.44 -3.27 16.40
N CYS A 519 11.02 -3.61 17.55
CA CYS A 519 12.41 -4.06 17.64
C CYS A 519 12.67 -5.41 16.94
N SER A 520 13.90 -5.61 16.45
CA SER A 520 14.36 -6.92 15.97
C SER A 520 14.56 -7.84 17.17
N ILE A 521 14.04 -9.08 17.11
CA ILE A 521 14.22 -10.05 18.18
C ILE A 521 15.71 -10.42 18.28
N ALA A 522 16.25 -11.07 17.25
CA ALA A 522 17.66 -11.47 17.21
C ALA A 522 18.62 -10.28 17.23
N GLY A 523 18.33 -9.20 16.48
CA GLY A 523 19.26 -8.08 16.32
C GLY A 523 19.24 -7.01 17.42
N LYS A 524 18.34 -7.10 18.41
CA LYS A 524 18.20 -6.06 19.44
C LYS A 524 17.72 -6.58 20.79
N LEU A 525 16.60 -7.30 20.84
CA LEU A 525 16.00 -7.74 22.11
C LEU A 525 16.81 -8.87 22.75
N ASP A 526 17.10 -9.93 21.99
CA ASP A 526 17.89 -11.08 22.41
C ASP A 526 19.33 -10.69 22.79
N VAL A 527 19.94 -9.76 22.04
CA VAL A 527 21.25 -9.18 22.35
C VAL A 527 21.25 -8.43 23.70
N ASN A 528 20.20 -7.67 24.03
CA ASN A 528 20.08 -7.02 25.32
C ASN A 528 19.80 -8.02 26.46
N VAL A 529 18.90 -8.97 26.26
CA VAL A 529 18.61 -10.04 27.25
C VAL A 529 19.87 -10.83 27.58
N LYS A 530 20.59 -11.33 26.56
CA LYS A 530 21.86 -12.07 26.75
C LYS A 530 22.91 -11.22 27.45
N TYR A 531 22.99 -9.92 27.14
CA TYR A 531 23.88 -9.01 27.87
C TYR A 531 23.52 -8.94 29.36
N PHE A 532 22.26 -8.68 29.73
CA PHE A 532 21.88 -8.59 31.15
C PHE A 532 22.05 -9.90 31.91
N LEU A 533 21.71 -11.04 31.31
CA LEU A 533 21.98 -12.36 31.90
C LEU A 533 23.49 -12.59 32.10
N SER A 534 24.34 -12.15 31.15
CA SER A 534 25.81 -12.25 31.29
C SER A 534 26.40 -11.34 32.39
N LEU A 535 25.62 -10.43 32.97
CA LEU A 535 26.03 -9.66 34.16
C LEU A 535 25.79 -10.43 35.48
N GLY A 536 25.19 -11.63 35.43
CA GLY A 536 24.77 -12.39 36.61
C GLY A 536 23.37 -12.01 37.13
N ILE A 537 22.55 -11.30 36.34
CA ILE A 537 21.18 -10.96 36.72
C ILE A 537 20.29 -12.22 36.55
N PRO A 538 19.56 -12.67 37.59
CA PRO A 538 18.65 -13.80 37.47
C PRO A 538 17.53 -13.57 36.44
N PHE A 539 17.11 -14.63 35.75
CA PHE A 539 16.10 -14.54 34.68
C PHE A 539 14.76 -13.92 35.12
N GLN A 540 14.26 -14.28 36.32
CA GLN A 540 13.03 -13.71 36.87
C GLN A 540 13.20 -12.23 37.19
N SER A 541 14.31 -11.86 37.86
CA SER A 541 14.63 -10.47 38.17
C SER A 541 14.80 -9.62 36.90
N LEU A 542 15.39 -10.14 35.83
CA LEU A 542 15.43 -9.43 34.55
C LEU A 542 14.01 -9.15 34.00
N GLY A 543 13.09 -10.10 34.15
CA GLY A 543 11.68 -9.91 33.86
C GLY A 543 11.06 -8.75 34.65
N GLU A 544 11.28 -8.72 35.97
CA GLU A 544 10.82 -7.64 36.87
C GLU A 544 11.43 -6.27 36.48
N MET A 545 12.73 -6.23 36.15
CA MET A 545 13.42 -5.03 35.67
C MET A 545 12.81 -4.49 34.37
N ILE A 546 12.35 -5.38 33.47
CA ILE A 546 11.65 -5.01 32.24
C ILE A 546 10.21 -4.55 32.53
N VAL A 547 9.56 -5.03 33.60
CA VAL A 547 8.23 -4.57 34.03
C VAL A 547 8.25 -3.19 34.69
N ASP A 548 9.31 -2.81 35.43
CA ASP A 548 9.53 -1.43 35.92
C ASP A 548 9.98 -0.48 34.80
N PHE A 549 10.88 -0.97 33.92
CA PHE A 549 11.51 -0.13 32.91
C PHE A 549 11.60 -0.83 31.52
N PRO A 550 10.48 -0.95 30.77
CA PRO A 550 10.44 -1.60 29.46
C PRO A 550 11.46 -1.07 28.43
N MET A 551 11.85 0.20 28.53
CA MET A 551 12.88 0.81 27.67
C MET A 551 14.27 0.18 27.81
N LEU A 552 14.53 -0.59 28.87
CA LEU A 552 15.80 -1.28 29.13
C LEU A 552 16.32 -2.06 27.90
N LEU A 553 15.44 -2.79 27.20
CA LEU A 553 15.79 -3.57 26.00
C LEU A 553 15.98 -2.73 24.72
N ARG A 554 15.66 -1.43 24.75
CA ARG A 554 15.81 -0.51 23.61
C ARG A 554 17.16 0.22 23.58
N TYR A 555 17.92 0.23 24.68
CA TYR A 555 19.24 0.87 24.73
C TYR A 555 20.28 0.19 23.83
N ASN A 556 21.31 0.95 23.45
CA ASN A 556 22.48 0.41 22.76
C ASN A 556 23.48 -0.09 23.81
N LEU A 557 24.05 -1.28 23.62
CA LEU A 557 24.95 -1.88 24.61
C LEU A 557 26.16 -0.99 24.91
N ASP A 558 26.61 -0.20 23.95
CA ASP A 558 27.79 0.66 24.08
C ASP A 558 27.50 1.92 24.94
N VAL A 559 26.22 2.21 25.21
CA VAL A 559 25.77 3.21 26.20
C VAL A 559 25.52 2.57 27.57
N LEU A 560 25.15 1.28 27.63
CA LEU A 560 24.94 0.53 28.88
C LEU A 560 26.26 0.09 29.52
N ARG A 561 27.20 -0.43 28.73
CA ARG A 561 28.47 -1.01 29.18
C ARG A 561 29.34 -0.02 29.98
N PRO A 562 29.51 1.26 29.58
CA PRO A 562 30.25 2.23 30.39
C PRO A 562 29.57 2.51 31.74
N LYS A 563 28.23 2.68 31.74
CA LYS A 563 27.45 2.93 32.97
C LYS A 563 27.55 1.78 33.96
N TYR A 564 27.40 0.54 33.48
CA TYR A 564 27.58 -0.66 34.31
C TYR A 564 29.02 -0.81 34.82
N ARG A 565 30.01 -0.54 33.97
CA ARG A 565 31.43 -0.57 34.37
C ARG A 565 31.73 0.46 35.46
N TYR A 566 31.18 1.68 35.35
CA TYR A 566 31.31 2.72 36.37
C TYR A 566 30.66 2.27 37.69
N LEU A 567 29.42 1.77 37.63
CA LEU A 567 28.68 1.28 38.80
C LEU A 567 29.44 0.19 39.58
N ARG A 568 30.03 -0.80 38.88
CA ARG A 568 30.72 -1.92 39.52
C ARG A 568 32.18 -1.66 39.88
N ARG A 569 32.92 -0.87 39.10
CA ARG A 569 34.38 -0.67 39.30
C ARG A 569 34.75 0.63 40.00
N ILE A 570 33.91 1.67 39.94
CA ILE A 570 34.24 3.00 40.46
C ILE A 570 33.28 3.40 41.59
N MET A 571 31.99 3.06 41.49
CA MET A 571 31.04 3.23 42.60
C MET A 571 30.98 2.02 43.55
N VAL A 572 31.66 0.91 43.19
CA VAL A 572 31.75 -0.36 43.95
C VAL A 572 30.37 -0.90 44.42
N ARG A 573 29.29 -0.62 43.67
CA ARG A 573 27.91 -0.96 44.04
C ARG A 573 27.59 -2.42 43.78
N ALA A 574 26.62 -2.98 44.52
CA ALA A 574 26.16 -4.34 44.31
C ALA A 574 25.35 -4.46 43.02
N LEU A 575 25.25 -5.67 42.45
CA LEU A 575 24.34 -5.91 41.31
C LEU A 575 22.87 -5.70 41.73
N ARG A 576 22.55 -5.93 43.01
CA ARG A 576 21.24 -5.69 43.62
C ARG A 576 20.77 -4.23 43.46
N ASP A 577 21.66 -3.24 43.63
CA ASP A 577 21.33 -1.82 43.41
C ASP A 577 20.74 -1.55 42.02
N LEU A 578 21.21 -2.29 41.01
CA LEU A 578 20.77 -2.15 39.62
C LEU A 578 19.43 -2.85 39.36
N ILE A 579 19.15 -3.95 40.06
CA ILE A 579 17.88 -4.67 39.98
C ILE A 579 16.77 -3.85 40.66
N GLU A 580 17.05 -3.24 41.83
CA GLU A 580 16.13 -2.35 42.56
C GLU A 580 15.90 -0.98 41.86
N PHE A 581 16.79 -0.61 40.93
CA PHE A 581 16.69 0.63 40.16
C PHE A 581 17.22 0.51 38.71
N PRO A 582 16.49 -0.19 37.81
CA PRO A 582 16.91 -0.40 36.42
C PRO A 582 17.04 0.91 35.63
N ARG A 583 16.25 1.90 36.05
CA ARG A 583 16.26 3.29 35.58
C ARG A 583 17.61 3.99 35.75
N PHE A 584 18.56 3.45 36.53
CA PHE A 584 19.97 3.85 36.52
C PHE A 584 20.50 4.10 35.09
N PHE A 585 20.17 3.23 34.14
CA PHE A 585 20.63 3.33 32.76
C PHE A 585 20.06 4.53 31.97
N SER A 586 18.97 5.17 32.41
CA SER A 586 18.43 6.35 31.72
C SER A 586 19.23 7.63 31.98
N TYR A 587 19.92 7.74 33.11
CA TYR A 587 20.66 8.96 33.48
C TYR A 587 21.96 9.11 32.69
N SER A 588 22.39 10.35 32.44
CA SER A 588 23.68 10.62 31.80
C SER A 588 24.83 10.17 32.71
N LEU A 589 25.87 9.55 32.12
CA LEU A 589 27.05 9.12 32.84
C LEU A 589 27.84 10.35 33.31
N GLU A 590 28.34 11.12 32.34
CA GLU A 590 29.14 12.33 32.58
C GLU A 590 28.37 13.43 33.33
N ASN A 591 27.09 13.66 32.98
CA ASN A 591 26.36 14.85 33.44
C ASN A 591 25.51 14.62 34.71
N ARG A 592 25.35 13.38 35.21
CA ARG A 592 24.58 13.14 36.44
C ARG A 592 25.07 11.99 37.31
N ILE A 593 25.48 10.85 36.75
CA ILE A 593 25.98 9.73 37.56
C ILE A 593 27.35 10.09 38.16
N ILE A 594 28.31 10.55 37.35
CA ILE A 594 29.66 10.88 37.80
C ILE A 594 29.69 12.07 38.78
N PRO A 595 29.06 13.23 38.51
CA PRO A 595 29.18 14.40 39.39
C PRO A 595 28.54 14.17 40.75
N ARG A 596 27.35 13.55 40.78
CA ARG A 596 26.68 13.21 42.05
C ARG A 596 27.43 12.11 42.82
N HIS A 597 28.11 11.19 42.14
CA HIS A 597 28.93 10.19 42.82
C HIS A 597 30.14 10.85 43.49
N LYS A 598 30.83 11.76 42.81
CA LYS A 598 31.94 12.55 43.38
C LYS A 598 31.52 13.29 44.64
N ILE A 599 30.45 14.09 44.57
CA ILE A 599 29.91 14.85 45.70
C ILE A 599 29.62 13.94 46.91
N LEU A 600 29.04 12.76 46.68
CA LEU A 600 28.77 11.79 47.75
C LEU A 600 30.05 11.20 48.37
N VAL A 601 31.05 10.85 47.56
CA VAL A 601 32.34 10.33 48.03
C VAL A 601 33.12 11.40 48.81
N GLU A 602 33.22 12.61 48.27
CA GLU A 602 33.90 13.77 48.88
C GLU A 602 33.32 14.09 50.26
N ASN A 603 31.99 14.05 50.39
CA ASN A 603 31.28 14.26 51.65
C ASN A 603 31.14 12.99 52.51
N ARG A 604 31.71 11.84 52.10
CA ARG A 604 31.60 10.53 52.76
C ARG A 604 30.14 10.10 53.05
N ILE A 605 29.20 10.39 52.15
CA ILE A 605 27.77 10.04 52.27
C ILE A 605 27.44 8.90 51.29
N ASN A 606 26.56 7.99 51.71
CA ASN A 606 26.07 6.89 50.88
C ASN A 606 24.54 6.98 50.75
N PHE A 607 24.02 6.97 49.53
CA PHE A 607 22.58 6.90 49.23
C PHE A 607 22.27 5.71 48.31
N LYS A 608 21.07 5.13 48.40
CA LYS A 608 20.53 4.22 47.38
C LYS A 608 20.40 4.97 46.04
N LEU A 609 20.65 4.31 44.91
CA LEU A 609 20.70 4.95 43.57
C LEU A 609 19.46 5.78 43.23
N ARG A 610 18.27 5.36 43.70
CA ARG A 610 17.00 6.08 43.56
C ARG A 610 17.08 7.51 44.13
N TYR A 611 17.54 7.67 45.37
CA TYR A 611 17.67 8.98 46.01
C TYR A 611 18.84 9.81 45.45
N MET A 612 19.87 9.15 44.95
CA MET A 612 21.00 9.80 44.28
C MET A 612 20.60 10.41 42.91
N LEU A 613 19.74 9.75 42.12
CA LEU A 613 19.58 10.07 40.69
C LEU A 613 18.22 10.64 40.28
N VAL A 614 17.12 10.35 41.02
CA VAL A 614 15.76 10.76 40.59
C VAL A 614 15.51 12.26 40.75
N SER A 615 15.94 12.85 41.87
CA SER A 615 15.69 14.24 42.24
C SER A 615 16.38 15.26 41.32
N PRO A 616 15.88 16.51 41.19
CA PRO A 616 16.62 17.63 40.60
C PRO A 616 17.85 17.99 41.46
N ASP A 617 18.82 18.72 40.89
CA ASP A 617 20.10 18.96 41.56
C ASP A 617 19.96 19.81 42.84
N SER A 618 18.98 20.73 42.89
CA SER A 618 18.67 21.50 44.10
C SER A 618 18.16 20.65 45.27
N GLU A 619 17.32 19.65 45.00
CA GLU A 619 16.81 18.73 46.02
C GLU A 619 17.87 17.67 46.41
N PHE A 620 18.70 17.25 45.45
CA PHE A 620 19.88 16.42 45.73
C PHE A 620 20.85 17.14 46.68
N ASN A 621 21.20 18.40 46.41
CA ASN A 621 22.08 19.19 47.28
C ASN A 621 21.49 19.34 48.69
N LYS A 622 20.20 19.71 48.81
CA LYS A 622 19.50 19.75 50.11
C LYS A 622 19.54 18.43 50.88
N ARG A 623 19.49 17.28 50.20
CA ARG A 623 19.63 15.95 50.83
C ARG A 623 21.05 15.68 51.31
N VAL A 624 22.08 16.18 50.60
CA VAL A 624 23.49 16.12 51.02
C VAL A 624 23.71 17.02 52.24
N GLU A 625 23.27 18.28 52.19
CA GLU A 625 23.30 19.25 53.30
C GLU A 625 22.62 18.67 54.56
N ALA A 626 21.39 18.18 54.44
CA ALA A 626 20.66 17.58 55.56
C ALA A 626 21.27 16.26 56.07
N ALA A 627 22.15 15.59 55.31
CA ALA A 627 22.94 14.46 55.79
C ALA A 627 24.20 14.93 56.53
N LEU A 628 24.89 15.97 56.04
CA LEU A 628 25.98 16.64 56.75
C LEU A 628 25.51 17.21 58.09
N ASP A 629 24.36 17.87 58.15
CA ASP A 629 23.82 18.44 59.40
C ASP A 629 23.40 17.37 60.43
N ARG A 630 22.96 16.20 59.97
CA ARG A 630 22.68 15.07 60.88
C ARG A 630 23.98 14.47 61.42
N ARG A 631 25.02 14.36 60.59
CA ARG A 631 26.36 13.98 61.04
C ARG A 631 26.91 14.98 62.06
N ARG A 632 26.92 16.28 61.73
CA ARG A 632 27.43 17.35 62.63
C ARG A 632 26.77 17.35 64.01
N ARG A 633 25.44 17.18 64.07
CA ARG A 633 24.70 17.11 65.36
C ARG A 633 24.99 15.84 66.18
N PHE A 634 25.29 14.72 65.50
CA PHE A 634 25.70 13.48 66.15
C PHE A 634 27.13 13.59 66.69
N GLU A 635 28.06 14.13 65.89
CA GLU A 635 29.45 14.40 66.27
C GLU A 635 29.56 15.45 67.39
N SER A 636 28.64 16.42 67.47
CA SER A 636 28.56 17.41 68.55
C SER A 636 27.83 16.92 69.82
N GLY A 637 27.51 15.63 69.93
CA GLY A 637 26.87 15.02 71.11
C GLY A 637 25.46 15.54 71.43
N SER A 638 24.83 16.30 70.53
CA SER A 638 23.60 17.06 70.81
C SER A 638 22.34 16.22 70.58
N MET A 639 22.19 15.14 71.34
CA MET A 639 20.95 14.33 71.37
C MET A 639 19.99 14.82 72.46
N SER A 640 19.11 15.77 72.11
CA SER A 640 17.95 16.09 72.94
C SER A 640 16.88 15.00 72.82
N HIS A 641 16.70 14.22 73.88
CA HIS A 641 15.56 13.30 74.00
C HIS A 641 14.25 14.10 74.14
N THR A 642 13.47 14.21 73.07
CA THR A 642 12.09 14.72 73.11
C THR A 642 11.10 13.57 73.25
N ASN A 643 10.48 13.46 74.42
CA ASN A 643 9.55 12.39 74.75
C ASN A 643 8.10 12.91 74.79
N HIS A 644 7.28 12.44 73.84
CA HIS A 644 5.80 12.43 73.80
C HIS A 644 4.94 13.69 73.97
N ASN A 645 3.89 13.74 73.13
CA ASN A 645 2.61 14.47 73.25
C ASN A 645 2.65 16.01 72.97
N SER A 646 1.64 16.64 72.34
CA SER A 646 0.32 16.17 71.84
C SER A 646 -0.22 16.99 70.65
N ILE A 647 -0.95 16.33 69.73
CA ILE A 647 -2.13 16.82 68.94
C ILE A 647 -1.90 18.10 68.04
N SER A 648 -2.18 18.13 66.72
CA SER A 648 -3.42 17.65 66.06
C SER A 648 -3.27 17.25 64.57
N SER A 649 -3.87 16.10 64.25
CA SER A 649 -4.60 15.71 63.04
C SER A 649 -4.45 16.48 61.71
N LYS A 650 -3.78 15.85 60.72
CA LYS A 650 -4.33 15.55 59.38
C LYS A 650 -3.49 14.50 58.64
N GLU A 651 -4.14 13.62 57.88
CA GLU A 651 -3.56 12.37 57.37
C GLU A 651 -2.87 12.51 56.00
N VAL A 652 -1.66 11.95 55.86
CA VAL A 652 -1.15 11.35 54.61
C VAL A 652 -0.24 10.16 54.96
N THR A 653 -0.41 9.03 54.27
CA THR A 653 0.32 7.76 54.48
C THR A 653 0.89 7.25 53.15
N VAL A 654 2.00 6.49 53.07
CA VAL A 654 2.98 6.02 54.08
C VAL A 654 4.39 6.45 53.62
N SER A 655 5.36 6.57 54.54
CA SER A 655 6.78 6.75 54.19
C SER A 655 7.68 5.74 54.91
N ASP A 656 8.18 4.74 54.18
CA ASP A 656 9.21 3.81 54.68
C ASP A 656 10.52 4.56 55.00
N SER A 657 11.04 4.35 56.20
CA SER A 657 12.30 4.93 56.64
C SER A 657 13.49 4.21 55.97
N PRO A 658 14.48 4.95 55.42
CA PRO A 658 15.67 4.32 54.84
C PRO A 658 16.61 3.87 55.95
N GLU A 659 16.62 2.56 56.24
CA GLU A 659 17.66 1.93 57.08
C GLU A 659 19.06 2.30 56.56
N MET A 660 19.88 2.86 57.45
CA MET A 660 21.29 3.11 57.17
C MET A 660 22.13 1.98 57.72
N ILE A 661 22.64 1.12 56.85
CA ILE A 661 23.70 0.19 57.20
C ILE A 661 24.99 1.01 57.39
N THR A 662 25.40 1.18 58.64
CA THR A 662 26.72 1.70 58.99
C THR A 662 27.78 0.66 58.63
N CYS A 663 28.81 1.04 57.87
CA CYS A 663 29.99 0.20 57.74
C CYS A 663 30.73 0.19 59.08
N SER A 664 30.81 -0.98 59.73
CA SER A 664 31.85 -1.25 60.72
C SER A 664 33.21 -1.24 60.02
N SER A 665 34.24 -0.78 60.72
CA SER A 665 35.62 -0.76 60.22
C SER A 665 36.36 -2.03 60.64
N GLU A 666 36.85 -2.80 59.66
CA GLU A 666 37.99 -3.73 59.74
C GLU A 666 38.52 -3.99 58.32
#